data_AF-A0A9W9IGS3-F1
#
_entry.id   AF-A0A9W9IGS3-F1
#
_cell.length_a   1.000
_cell.length_b   1.000
_cell.length_c   1.000
_cell.angle_alpha   90.00
_cell.angle_beta   90.00
_cell.angle_gamma   90.00
#
_symmetry.space_group_name_H-M   'P 1'
#
loop_
_entity.id
_entity.type
_entity.pdbx_description
1 polymer ?
#
loop_
_entity_poly.entity_id
_entity_poly.type
_entity_poly.pdbx_seq_one_letter_code
_entity_poly.pdbx_strand_id
1 'polypeptide(L)'
;MPGDSRSRDRRREREYIRGHYDEGEVSSPGDSRGKYRFREEAYDSGNRTERDSDAYYEEQQRRRRERRERKRLRDEELAAADLGERRRERSKAKESPATSPVKKRDRERDRDGHRRRRYEEEGSPSRDVRDRRREKERESSRDIADAEARRQRRRDRERERERSRDVAAASSARKHRSTESSNSASRLLNADALARMDSEHEMDDVPVHSRDRERFTDHDERRRERRSRKKAALAGAGTAALGAELLQGQSRHKSGARVVSGAYLEEGRSPSMNMRRRGGGGAGMDEQWKNDLDSWVDSFDDRGPPRWQFWFSWSKKKRIVIGCLVLLLLLLVIIIPVAVTESKKKSDSDSNSSASSGPDNSNLDGISRDSIPVGLPQQLLGYMLTSFQEYAKGTVLDPFSWYSTEGFNVTFTNDTVGGLYLMGLNSTWDDSVRPNENVPPLDEPFPYGSQPIRGVNVGGWFVIEPWITPSFFSGYSASANVVDEWSLSEKLGSSAATTLEKHYANFITESDFAEIKDAGLDHVRIPYPYWAVTTYEGDPYVAKISWRYLLRAIEWCRKYGIRVKLDLHGVPGSQNGWTHSGRLGKIRWLNGDDGDLNAKRSLEIHDQLSTFFAQDRYKNVVTIYGLVNEPFMISLSVEKVLNWTQNAAEIVRKNGVNATLVLHDGFLNLDKWDKMFQDHPDNMYLDTHQYTTFNNGEIVLNHTAKVELICDSWRPMLKKINSTSSGWGPTICGEWSQADTDCAKYLNNVGRGTRWEGTYDTGSSTEYCPTADDGPSCSCTKANEEPSSFSDAYKKLLLIYAEAQMSAFETAQGWFYWTWRTEVAYQWSYRTAWKNGYMPKKAYSPTFKCGDDVPDFNGMGLPEYY
;
A
#
# COMPACT_ATOMS: atom_id res chain seq x y z
N MET A 1 -6.20 -70.39 23.82
CA MET A 1 -6.62 -70.02 25.19
C MET A 1 -5.48 -69.26 25.84
N PRO A 2 -5.72 -68.11 26.50
CA PRO A 2 -6.89 -67.22 26.43
C PRO A 2 -6.51 -65.77 26.03
N GLY A 3 -7.42 -64.86 25.67
CA GLY A 3 -8.87 -64.91 25.46
C GLY A 3 -9.31 -63.67 24.63
N ASP A 4 -10.25 -63.82 23.69
CA ASP A 4 -11.66 -63.35 23.79
C ASP A 4 -11.82 -61.81 23.80
N SER A 5 -12.78 -61.16 23.12
CA SER A 5 -13.74 -61.50 22.04
C SER A 5 -14.28 -60.14 21.48
N ARG A 6 -15.22 -59.97 20.53
CA ARG A 6 -16.21 -60.82 19.83
C ARG A 6 -16.70 -60.06 18.56
N SER A 7 -17.14 -60.74 17.50
CA SER A 7 -17.76 -60.13 16.31
C SER A 7 -19.30 -60.16 16.35
N ARG A 8 -19.98 -59.44 15.45
CA ARG A 8 -21.38 -59.70 15.09
C ARG A 8 -21.70 -59.33 13.63
N ASP A 9 -21.98 -60.36 12.84
CA ASP A 9 -22.56 -60.26 11.49
C ASP A 9 -24.03 -59.82 11.49
N ARG A 10 -24.48 -59.28 10.35
CA ARG A 10 -25.57 -59.90 9.56
C ARG A 10 -25.66 -59.36 8.12
N ARG A 11 -26.01 -60.26 7.19
CA ARG A 11 -26.08 -60.08 5.73
C ARG A 11 -27.29 -60.89 5.21
N ARG A 12 -27.99 -60.40 4.16
CA ARG A 12 -28.96 -61.05 3.23
C ARG A 12 -29.62 -59.92 2.40
N GLU A 13 -30.11 -60.02 1.16
CA GLU A 13 -30.06 -60.96 0.00
C GLU A 13 -30.50 -60.10 -1.23
N ARG A 14 -29.71 -59.98 -2.32
CA ARG A 14 -29.85 -60.65 -3.65
C ARG A 14 -31.20 -60.57 -4.40
N GLU A 15 -31.19 -59.93 -5.58
CA GLU A 15 -31.66 -60.41 -6.93
C GLU A 15 -31.38 -59.29 -7.97
N TYR A 16 -30.60 -59.48 -9.06
CA TYR A 16 -30.97 -59.90 -10.43
C TYR A 16 -32.11 -59.07 -11.08
N ILE A 17 -31.93 -58.44 -12.26
CA ILE A 17 -31.93 -59.06 -13.60
C ILE A 17 -31.17 -58.21 -14.67
N ARG A 18 -30.70 -58.86 -15.76
CA ARG A 18 -30.08 -58.26 -16.98
C ARG A 18 -31.10 -57.71 -17.99
N GLY A 19 -30.67 -56.76 -18.84
CA GLY A 19 -31.29 -56.47 -20.15
C GLY A 19 -30.35 -55.68 -21.07
N HIS A 20 -30.11 -56.19 -22.28
CA HIS A 20 -29.32 -55.58 -23.38
C HIS A 20 -30.21 -55.46 -24.63
N TYR A 21 -29.73 -54.77 -25.68
CA TYR A 21 -30.34 -54.61 -27.02
C TYR A 21 -31.54 -53.63 -27.08
N ASP A 22 -31.78 -52.84 -28.14
CA ASP A 22 -30.96 -52.53 -29.33
C ASP A 22 -31.38 -51.20 -29.99
N GLU A 23 -30.62 -50.82 -31.03
CA GLU A 23 -30.85 -49.89 -32.17
C GLU A 23 -32.27 -49.32 -32.47
N GLY A 24 -32.32 -48.17 -33.16
CA GLY A 24 -33.42 -47.89 -34.12
C GLY A 24 -34.02 -46.47 -34.20
N GLU A 25 -33.51 -45.67 -35.13
CA GLU A 25 -34.15 -44.65 -36.00
C GLU A 25 -35.44 -43.85 -35.63
N VAL A 26 -35.32 -42.52 -35.80
CA VAL A 26 -36.19 -41.60 -36.58
C VAL A 26 -37.73 -41.74 -36.52
N SER A 27 -38.42 -40.69 -36.04
CA SER A 27 -39.52 -40.00 -36.75
C SER A 27 -40.12 -38.80 -35.98
N SER A 28 -40.25 -37.65 -36.64
CA SER A 28 -41.22 -36.58 -36.31
C SER A 28 -42.46 -36.73 -37.21
N PRO A 29 -43.67 -36.40 -36.72
CA PRO A 29 -44.29 -35.08 -36.96
C PRO A 29 -44.83 -34.45 -35.64
N GLY A 30 -45.09 -33.15 -35.49
CA GLY A 30 -45.92 -32.27 -36.33
C GLY A 30 -47.42 -32.47 -36.01
N ASP A 31 -48.31 -31.49 -35.83
CA ASP A 31 -48.28 -30.01 -35.78
C ASP A 31 -49.59 -29.57 -35.09
N SER A 32 -49.59 -28.45 -34.34
CA SER A 32 -50.83 -27.77 -33.95
C SER A 32 -50.69 -26.24 -33.80
N ARG A 33 -50.60 -25.55 -34.95
CA ARG A 33 -51.35 -24.33 -35.34
C ARG A 33 -51.79 -23.41 -34.17
N GLY A 34 -51.28 -22.18 -34.05
CA GLY A 34 -51.56 -21.03 -34.95
C GLY A 34 -52.41 -19.97 -34.20
N LYS A 35 -52.34 -18.66 -34.42
CA LYS A 35 -52.01 -17.88 -35.64
C LYS A 35 -51.39 -16.50 -35.32
N TYR A 36 -50.44 -16.08 -36.17
CA TYR A 36 -50.33 -14.78 -36.89
C TYR A 36 -50.93 -13.48 -36.27
N ARG A 37 -50.25 -12.33 -36.36
CA ARG A 37 -49.70 -11.75 -37.61
C ARG A 37 -48.38 -10.97 -37.46
N PHE A 38 -47.58 -11.05 -38.52
CA PHE A 38 -46.52 -10.12 -38.91
C PHE A 38 -47.09 -8.73 -39.31
N ARG A 39 -46.26 -7.69 -39.18
CA ARG A 39 -46.02 -6.75 -40.29
C ARG A 39 -44.54 -6.39 -40.31
N GLU A 40 -43.91 -6.71 -41.42
CA GLU A 40 -42.56 -6.35 -41.82
C GLU A 40 -42.68 -5.11 -42.71
N GLU A 41 -41.79 -4.12 -42.55
CA GLU A 41 -41.65 -3.03 -43.53
C GLU A 41 -40.21 -2.50 -43.50
N ALA A 42 -39.66 -2.26 -44.69
CA ALA A 42 -38.22 -2.15 -44.92
C ALA A 42 -37.66 -0.77 -44.60
N TYR A 43 -36.34 -0.72 -44.38
CA TYR A 43 -35.57 0.53 -44.39
C TYR A 43 -34.52 0.52 -45.51
N ASP A 44 -34.84 1.23 -46.58
CA ASP A 44 -33.85 1.88 -47.44
C ASP A 44 -33.44 3.23 -46.80
N SER A 45 -32.30 3.74 -47.27
CA SER A 45 -31.58 4.94 -46.88
C SER A 45 -32.40 6.24 -46.73
N GLY A 46 -32.03 7.10 -45.77
CA GLY A 46 -32.31 8.55 -45.86
C GLY A 46 -32.77 9.32 -44.61
N ASN A 47 -31.84 9.59 -43.68
CA ASN A 47 -31.67 10.91 -43.03
C ASN A 47 -32.91 11.67 -42.46
N ARG A 48 -33.22 11.54 -41.14
CA ARG A 48 -33.75 12.65 -40.29
C ARG A 48 -33.91 12.38 -38.77
N THR A 49 -33.13 13.14 -37.98
CA THR A 49 -33.50 13.99 -36.82
C THR A 49 -34.24 13.46 -35.57
N GLU A 50 -33.52 13.45 -34.44
CA GLU A 50 -33.83 14.13 -33.16
C GLU A 50 -35.15 13.87 -32.40
N ARG A 51 -36.01 12.91 -32.80
CA ARG A 51 -37.26 12.60 -32.06
C ARG A 51 -37.31 11.27 -31.30
N ASP A 52 -36.40 10.34 -31.57
CA ASP A 52 -36.37 9.02 -30.89
C ASP A 52 -35.57 9.01 -29.57
N SER A 53 -34.78 10.05 -29.29
CA SER A 53 -34.05 10.17 -28.01
C SER A 53 -35.00 10.32 -26.82
N ASP A 54 -36.07 11.09 -26.98
CA ASP A 54 -36.93 11.50 -25.87
C ASP A 54 -37.81 10.35 -25.39
N ALA A 55 -38.33 9.52 -26.32
CA ALA A 55 -39.09 8.32 -26.00
C ALA A 55 -38.26 7.31 -25.18
N TYR A 56 -36.99 7.12 -25.52
CA TYR A 56 -36.07 6.27 -24.75
C TYR A 56 -35.78 6.83 -23.35
N TYR A 57 -35.59 8.15 -23.23
CA TYR A 57 -35.39 8.82 -21.94
C TYR A 57 -36.64 8.77 -21.05
N GLU A 58 -37.84 8.94 -21.60
CA GLU A 58 -39.09 8.80 -20.85
C GLU A 58 -39.32 7.37 -20.35
N GLU A 59 -39.02 6.34 -21.15
CA GLU A 59 -39.13 4.95 -20.70
C GLU A 59 -38.13 4.62 -19.57
N GLN A 60 -36.89 5.12 -19.67
CA GLN A 60 -35.90 5.01 -18.59
C GLN A 60 -36.37 5.71 -17.30
N GLN A 61 -36.98 6.89 -17.41
CA GLN A 61 -37.55 7.59 -16.26
C GLN A 61 -38.75 6.84 -15.67
N ARG A 62 -39.60 6.22 -16.50
CA ARG A 62 -40.72 5.39 -16.03
C ARG A 62 -40.23 4.16 -15.27
N ARG A 63 -39.27 3.41 -15.83
CA ARG A 63 -38.63 2.25 -15.17
C ARG A 63 -37.94 2.64 -13.86
N ARG A 64 -37.35 3.85 -13.76
CA ARG A 64 -36.78 4.39 -12.50
C ARG A 64 -37.84 4.73 -11.46
N ARG A 65 -39.00 5.28 -11.87
CA ARG A 65 -40.14 5.53 -10.97
C ARG A 65 -40.74 4.22 -10.46
N GLU A 66 -41.01 3.26 -11.34
CA GLU A 66 -41.52 1.93 -10.99
C GLU A 66 -40.57 1.18 -10.01
N ARG A 67 -39.24 1.28 -10.18
CA ARG A 67 -38.27 0.72 -9.21
C ARG A 67 -38.32 1.42 -7.85
N ARG A 68 -38.47 2.75 -7.80
CA ARG A 68 -38.58 3.50 -6.53
C ARG A 68 -39.88 3.16 -5.79
N GLU A 69 -40.98 3.02 -6.51
CA GLU A 69 -42.28 2.64 -5.96
C GLU A 69 -42.27 1.19 -5.44
N ARG A 70 -41.71 0.24 -6.19
CA ARG A 70 -41.48 -1.14 -5.71
C ARG A 70 -40.52 -1.25 -4.52
N LYS A 71 -39.60 -0.30 -4.35
CA LYS A 71 -38.77 -0.23 -3.14
C LYS A 71 -39.60 0.29 -1.97
N ARG A 72 -40.29 1.42 -2.15
CA ARG A 72 -41.14 2.02 -1.11
C ARG A 72 -42.23 1.08 -0.62
N LEU A 73 -42.92 0.34 -1.50
CA LEU A 73 -43.92 -0.66 -1.10
C LEU A 73 -43.31 -1.79 -0.25
N ARG A 74 -42.08 -2.21 -0.57
CA ARG A 74 -41.35 -3.24 0.18
C ARG A 74 -40.87 -2.72 1.55
N ASP A 75 -40.46 -1.46 1.60
CA ASP A 75 -40.08 -0.77 2.85
C ASP A 75 -41.33 -0.55 3.75
N GLU A 76 -42.49 -0.23 3.16
CA GLU A 76 -43.79 -0.15 3.86
C GLU A 76 -44.27 -1.53 4.37
N GLU A 77 -44.08 -2.60 3.59
CA GLU A 77 -44.39 -3.99 3.97
C GLU A 77 -43.49 -4.48 5.12
N LEU A 78 -42.19 -4.17 5.09
CA LEU A 78 -41.24 -4.44 6.17
C LEU A 78 -41.58 -3.65 7.45
N ALA A 79 -42.00 -2.38 7.33
CA ALA A 79 -42.44 -1.58 8.47
C ALA A 79 -43.76 -2.10 9.09
N ALA A 80 -44.66 -2.64 8.27
CA ALA A 80 -45.88 -3.29 8.75
C ALA A 80 -45.58 -4.60 9.52
N ALA A 81 -44.53 -5.34 9.14
CA ALA A 81 -44.09 -6.55 9.83
C ALA A 81 -43.54 -6.28 11.25
N ASP A 82 -42.65 -5.29 11.43
CA ASP A 82 -42.09 -4.91 12.77
C ASP A 82 -43.19 -4.44 13.75
N LEU A 83 -44.25 -3.78 13.24
CA LEU A 83 -45.41 -3.39 14.05
C LEU A 83 -46.31 -4.58 14.44
N GLY A 84 -46.30 -5.68 13.67
CA GLY A 84 -47.02 -6.91 13.98
C GLY A 84 -46.39 -7.71 15.12
N GLU A 85 -45.05 -7.80 15.13
CA GLU A 85 -44.30 -8.59 16.12
C GLU A 85 -44.36 -7.96 17.52
N ARG A 86 -44.19 -6.64 17.63
CA ARG A 86 -44.24 -5.89 18.89
C ARG A 86 -45.60 -5.92 19.60
N ARG A 87 -46.65 -6.42 18.95
CA ARG A 87 -48.00 -6.51 19.52
C ARG A 87 -48.30 -7.84 20.22
N ARG A 88 -47.38 -8.81 20.21
CA ARG A 88 -47.57 -10.15 20.84
C ARG A 88 -46.95 -10.34 22.23
N GLU A 89 -46.03 -9.48 22.68
CA GLU A 89 -45.33 -9.64 23.98
C GLU A 89 -45.84 -8.73 25.13
N ARG A 90 -47.11 -8.34 25.12
CA ARG A 90 -47.72 -7.65 26.28
C ARG A 90 -49.06 -8.23 26.68
N SER A 91 -49.05 -9.27 27.50
CA SER A 91 -50.18 -9.56 28.41
C SER A 91 -49.77 -10.27 29.70
N LYS A 92 -50.45 -9.88 30.80
CA LYS A 92 -50.50 -10.48 32.14
C LYS A 92 -49.33 -10.25 33.11
N ALA A 93 -49.60 -9.39 34.09
CA ALA A 93 -48.92 -9.30 35.38
C ALA A 93 -49.91 -9.64 36.50
N LYS A 94 -49.40 -10.22 37.60
CA LYS A 94 -49.97 -10.40 38.96
C LYS A 94 -48.78 -10.76 39.88
N GLU A 95 -48.70 -10.46 41.17
CA GLU A 95 -49.42 -9.59 42.11
C GLU A 95 -48.47 -9.34 43.32
N SER A 96 -48.59 -8.21 44.04
CA SER A 96 -47.79 -7.92 45.27
C SER A 96 -48.57 -8.29 46.54
N PRO A 97 -47.97 -8.25 47.77
CA PRO A 97 -48.01 -6.98 48.52
C PRO A 97 -46.88 -6.68 49.57
N ALA A 98 -46.55 -5.39 49.67
CA ALA A 98 -46.28 -4.54 50.85
C ALA A 98 -45.49 -5.01 52.10
N THR A 99 -44.51 -4.19 52.54
CA THR A 99 -44.67 -3.24 53.68
C THR A 99 -43.43 -2.32 53.88
N SER A 100 -43.64 -1.19 54.57
CA SER A 100 -42.69 -0.12 55.00
C SER A 100 -43.14 0.39 56.38
N PRO A 101 -42.52 1.39 57.08
CA PRO A 101 -41.14 1.94 57.13
C PRO A 101 -40.58 2.01 58.60
N VAL A 102 -39.50 2.77 58.91
CA VAL A 102 -39.37 3.81 60.02
C VAL A 102 -37.93 4.12 60.58
N LYS A 103 -37.61 5.44 60.60
CA LYS A 103 -36.74 6.32 61.47
C LYS A 103 -35.27 6.01 61.90
N LYS A 104 -34.42 7.02 61.60
CA LYS A 104 -33.40 7.74 62.43
C LYS A 104 -33.18 7.34 63.91
N ARG A 105 -31.89 7.36 64.36
CA ARG A 105 -31.38 8.35 65.36
C ARG A 105 -29.83 8.39 65.51
N ASP A 106 -29.36 9.47 66.14
CA ASP A 106 -27.97 9.89 66.36
C ASP A 106 -27.39 9.42 67.73
N ARG A 107 -26.04 9.39 67.89
CA ARG A 107 -25.27 10.13 68.94
C ARG A 107 -23.74 9.88 68.98
N GLU A 108 -23.06 10.73 69.75
CA GLU A 108 -21.61 11.03 69.78
C GLU A 108 -20.84 10.38 70.96
N ARG A 109 -19.52 10.67 71.05
CA ARG A 109 -18.61 10.67 72.24
C ARG A 109 -18.18 9.31 72.83
N ASP A 110 -17.04 9.14 73.53
CA ASP A 110 -15.83 9.96 73.87
C ASP A 110 -14.66 8.92 73.93
N ARG A 111 -13.39 9.16 73.53
CA ARG A 111 -12.28 9.97 74.08
C ARG A 111 -11.63 9.46 75.40
N ASP A 112 -10.51 8.74 75.28
CA ASP A 112 -9.30 8.70 76.15
C ASP A 112 -8.43 7.47 75.73
N GLY A 113 -7.11 7.37 75.93
CA GLY A 113 -6.10 8.33 76.41
C GLY A 113 -4.87 7.61 76.98
N HIS A 114 -3.66 7.81 76.45
CA HIS A 114 -2.41 7.36 77.12
C HIS A 114 -1.16 8.23 76.83
N ARG A 115 -0.55 8.69 77.92
CA ARG A 115 0.82 9.24 78.05
C ARG A 115 1.81 8.08 78.31
N ARG A 116 3.15 8.17 78.28
CA ARG A 116 4.20 9.16 77.92
C ARG A 116 5.52 8.36 77.91
N ARG A 117 6.54 8.77 77.14
CA ARG A 117 7.92 8.87 77.65
C ARG A 117 8.71 9.89 76.83
N ARG A 118 9.60 10.60 77.51
CA ARG A 118 10.39 11.75 77.04
C ARG A 118 11.84 11.43 77.40
N TYR A 119 12.75 11.70 76.46
CA TYR A 119 14.10 12.17 76.79
C TYR A 119 14.24 13.56 76.15
N GLU A 120 14.95 14.44 76.84
CA GLU A 120 15.27 15.79 76.38
C GLU A 120 16.73 15.81 75.94
N GLU A 121 17.03 16.54 74.87
CA GLU A 121 18.30 17.24 74.73
C GLU A 121 18.07 18.55 73.95
N GLU A 122 18.90 19.55 74.21
CA GLU A 122 18.62 20.95 73.85
C GLU A 122 19.03 21.31 72.41
N GLY A 123 18.40 22.37 71.86
CA GLY A 123 18.82 22.93 70.57
C GLY A 123 17.82 23.91 69.97
N SER A 124 18.03 25.22 70.18
CA SER A 124 17.22 26.29 69.57
C SER A 124 17.45 26.39 68.05
N PRO A 125 16.41 26.30 67.18
CA PRO A 125 16.59 26.48 65.74
C PRO A 125 16.66 27.95 65.31
N SER A 126 17.41 28.22 64.23
CA SER A 126 17.64 29.56 63.67
C SER A 126 16.40 30.16 62.97
N ARG A 127 16.52 31.43 62.55
CA ARG A 127 15.49 32.20 61.83
C ARG A 127 14.95 31.49 60.56
N ASP A 128 15.77 30.69 59.87
CA ASP A 128 15.43 30.07 58.57
C ASP A 128 14.24 29.09 58.62
N VAL A 129 13.98 28.48 59.77
CA VAL A 129 12.84 27.56 59.95
C VAL A 129 11.51 28.32 59.98
N ARG A 130 11.52 29.62 60.30
CA ARG A 130 10.30 30.45 60.37
C ARG A 130 9.81 30.89 58.98
N ASP A 131 10.73 31.13 58.04
CA ASP A 131 10.37 31.58 56.69
C ASP A 131 9.93 30.41 55.79
N ARG A 132 10.60 29.24 55.87
CA ARG A 132 10.14 28.02 55.16
C ARG A 132 8.73 27.57 55.53
N ARG A 133 8.24 27.91 56.75
CA ARG A 133 6.87 27.62 57.17
C ARG A 133 5.85 28.61 56.56
N ARG A 134 6.21 29.89 56.45
CA ARG A 134 5.39 30.92 55.78
C ARG A 134 5.32 30.71 54.27
N GLU A 135 6.35 30.12 53.67
CA GLU A 135 6.41 29.83 52.24
C GLU A 135 5.45 28.68 51.86
N LYS A 136 5.44 27.57 52.62
CA LYS A 136 4.46 26.48 52.44
C LYS A 136 3.01 26.90 52.68
N GLU A 137 2.76 27.80 53.64
CA GLU A 137 1.41 28.36 53.85
C GLU A 137 0.97 29.24 52.66
N ARG A 138 1.91 29.88 51.94
CA ARG A 138 1.64 30.67 50.73
C ARG A 138 1.45 29.82 49.48
N GLU A 139 2.19 28.73 49.31
CA GLU A 139 1.96 27.75 48.23
C GLU A 139 0.59 27.08 48.38
N SER A 140 0.29 26.52 49.55
CA SER A 140 -1.02 25.90 49.81
C SER A 140 -2.20 26.86 49.61
N SER A 141 -2.02 28.17 49.82
CA SER A 141 -3.07 29.16 49.55
C SER A 141 -3.25 29.44 48.06
N ARG A 142 -2.16 29.40 47.27
CA ARG A 142 -2.20 29.58 45.81
C ARG A 142 -2.84 28.37 45.11
N ASP A 143 -2.54 27.15 45.56
CA ASP A 143 -3.12 25.93 44.99
C ASP A 143 -4.64 25.84 45.22
N ILE A 144 -5.14 26.31 46.37
CA ILE A 144 -6.57 26.42 46.65
C ILE A 144 -7.22 27.46 45.73
N ALA A 145 -6.60 28.63 45.56
CA ALA A 145 -7.11 29.68 44.67
C ALA A 145 -7.16 29.23 43.19
N ASP A 146 -6.14 28.52 42.70
CA ASP A 146 -6.13 28.00 41.33
C ASP A 146 -7.12 26.84 41.15
N ALA A 147 -7.33 26.02 42.19
CA ALA A 147 -8.39 25.00 42.20
C ALA A 147 -9.81 25.61 42.17
N GLU A 148 -10.05 26.72 42.87
CA GLU A 148 -11.31 27.47 42.78
C GLU A 148 -11.48 28.16 41.42
N ALA A 149 -10.44 28.80 40.87
CA ALA A 149 -10.47 29.38 39.54
C ALA A 149 -10.80 28.33 38.45
N ARG A 150 -10.23 27.11 38.56
CA ARG A 150 -10.56 25.98 37.67
C ARG A 150 -12.01 25.49 37.85
N ARG A 151 -12.54 25.47 39.09
CA ARG A 151 -13.95 25.13 39.36
C ARG A 151 -14.91 26.18 38.79
N GLN A 152 -14.57 27.46 38.90
CA GLN A 152 -15.38 28.56 38.38
C GLN A 152 -15.45 28.54 36.85
N ARG A 153 -14.29 28.45 36.17
CA ARG A 153 -14.22 28.26 34.70
C ARG A 153 -14.99 27.03 34.20
N ARG A 154 -15.11 25.98 35.02
CA ARG A 154 -15.90 24.78 34.69
C ARG A 154 -17.41 25.03 34.79
N ARG A 155 -17.87 25.75 35.83
CA ARG A 155 -19.27 26.20 35.97
C ARG A 155 -19.68 27.17 34.89
N ASP A 156 -18.79 28.08 34.48
CA ASP A 156 -19.08 29.04 33.42
C ASP A 156 -19.26 28.33 32.06
N ARG A 157 -18.41 27.34 31.74
CA ARG A 157 -18.58 26.47 30.57
C ARG A 157 -19.84 25.59 30.62
N GLU A 158 -20.30 25.20 31.81
CA GLU A 158 -21.57 24.47 31.96
C GLU A 158 -22.77 25.39 31.71
N ARG A 159 -22.77 26.62 32.26
CA ARG A 159 -23.79 27.65 32.00
C ARG A 159 -23.84 28.07 30.52
N GLU A 160 -22.69 28.17 29.88
CA GLU A 160 -22.59 28.45 28.44
C GLU A 160 -23.21 27.32 27.61
N ARG A 161 -22.94 26.06 27.96
CA ARG A 161 -23.55 24.87 27.33
C ARG A 161 -25.04 24.75 27.59
N GLU A 162 -25.53 25.13 28.78
CA GLU A 162 -26.96 25.21 29.06
C GLU A 162 -27.63 26.28 28.19
N ARG A 163 -27.07 27.50 28.11
CA ARG A 163 -27.55 28.54 27.19
C ARG A 163 -27.56 28.08 25.73
N SER A 164 -26.52 27.40 25.25
CA SER A 164 -26.50 26.84 23.89
C SER A 164 -27.59 25.78 23.67
N ARG A 165 -27.90 24.97 24.70
CA ARG A 165 -28.99 23.96 24.64
C ARG A 165 -30.37 24.60 24.66
N ASP A 166 -30.58 25.64 25.47
CA ASP A 166 -31.85 26.37 25.52
C ASP A 166 -32.12 27.10 24.20
N VAL A 167 -31.10 27.71 23.59
CA VAL A 167 -31.18 28.31 22.25
C VAL A 167 -31.47 27.25 21.18
N ALA A 168 -30.82 26.08 21.25
CA ALA A 168 -31.09 24.97 20.33
C ALA A 168 -32.53 24.44 20.49
N ALA A 169 -33.02 24.26 21.72
CA ALA A 169 -34.37 23.81 22.01
C ALA A 169 -35.46 24.82 21.57
N ALA A 170 -35.20 26.11 21.75
CA ALA A 170 -36.05 27.18 21.23
C ALA A 170 -36.10 27.20 19.68
N SER A 171 -34.99 26.81 19.02
CA SER A 171 -34.95 26.68 17.56
C SER A 171 -35.72 25.46 17.04
N SER A 172 -35.66 24.31 17.74
CA SER A 172 -36.39 23.10 17.35
C SER A 172 -37.90 23.22 17.59
N ALA A 173 -38.31 23.90 18.66
CA ALA A 173 -39.73 24.13 18.99
C ALA A 173 -40.47 24.97 17.93
N ARG A 174 -39.76 25.71 17.06
CA ARG A 174 -40.36 26.50 15.98
C ARG A 174 -40.53 25.74 14.65
N LYS A 175 -39.97 24.54 14.48
CA LYS A 175 -39.99 23.80 13.20
C LYS A 175 -41.19 22.87 12.97
N HIS A 176 -42.10 22.72 13.93
CA HIS A 176 -43.32 21.90 13.78
C HIS A 176 -44.61 22.63 14.18
N ARG A 177 -45.06 23.56 13.33
CA ARG A 177 -46.48 23.92 13.18
C ARG A 177 -46.73 24.31 11.72
N SER A 178 -47.72 23.70 11.09
CA SER A 178 -47.93 23.75 9.64
C SER A 178 -49.05 24.69 9.20
N THR A 179 -49.14 24.87 7.88
CA THR A 179 -50.35 25.10 7.06
C THR A 179 -51.02 26.49 7.02
N GLU A 180 -51.07 26.99 5.76
CA GLU A 180 -52.16 27.72 5.08
C GLU A 180 -52.30 29.26 5.09
N SER A 181 -52.52 29.75 3.85
CA SER A 181 -53.40 30.86 3.41
C SER A 181 -53.03 32.35 3.61
N SER A 182 -52.64 32.96 2.47
CA SER A 182 -53.20 34.20 1.87
C SER A 182 -53.08 35.60 2.52
N ASN A 183 -52.73 36.56 1.64
CA ASN A 183 -53.03 38.01 1.65
C ASN A 183 -52.26 39.00 2.58
N SER A 184 -51.37 39.77 1.93
CA SER A 184 -51.37 41.24 1.80
C SER A 184 -51.16 42.20 2.99
N ALA A 185 -50.48 43.31 2.65
CA ALA A 185 -50.37 44.62 3.33
C ALA A 185 -49.33 44.82 4.47
N SER A 186 -48.17 45.36 4.04
CA SER A 186 -47.34 46.38 4.70
C SER A 186 -47.63 46.81 6.15
N ARG A 187 -46.62 46.67 7.04
CA ARG A 187 -46.30 47.65 8.11
C ARG A 187 -44.79 47.75 8.37
N LEU A 188 -44.41 48.85 9.01
CA LEU A 188 -43.07 49.46 9.03
C LEU A 188 -42.05 48.75 9.96
N LEU A 189 -40.76 48.95 9.65
CA LEU A 189 -39.62 48.52 10.48
C LEU A 189 -39.55 49.36 11.77
N ASN A 190 -39.14 48.71 12.87
CA ASN A 190 -39.04 49.33 14.20
C ASN A 190 -37.60 49.80 14.50
N ALA A 191 -37.44 50.83 15.34
CA ALA A 191 -36.17 51.53 15.57
C ALA A 191 -35.03 50.64 16.11
N ASP A 192 -35.36 49.53 16.77
CA ASP A 192 -34.41 48.53 17.30
C ASP A 192 -33.59 47.84 16.19
N ALA A 193 -34.05 47.88 14.94
CA ALA A 193 -33.32 47.36 13.77
C ALA A 193 -32.24 48.32 13.24
N LEU A 194 -32.37 49.63 13.47
CA LEU A 194 -31.38 50.63 13.05
C LEU A 194 -30.20 50.71 14.02
N ALA A 195 -30.47 50.69 15.33
CA ALA A 195 -29.44 50.70 16.36
C ALA A 195 -28.47 49.49 16.31
N ARG A 196 -28.87 48.40 15.64
CA ARG A 196 -28.02 47.22 15.43
C ARG A 196 -27.06 47.35 14.24
N MET A 197 -27.41 48.12 13.19
CA MET A 197 -26.50 48.32 12.05
C MET A 197 -25.34 49.26 12.41
N ASP A 198 -25.57 50.32 13.20
CA ASP A 198 -24.49 51.21 13.65
C ASP A 198 -23.46 50.44 14.52
N SER A 199 -23.91 49.49 15.35
CA SER A 199 -23.01 48.66 16.18
C SER A 199 -22.15 47.66 15.40
N GLU A 200 -22.46 47.41 14.11
CA GLU A 200 -21.64 46.55 13.24
C GLU A 200 -20.57 47.36 12.47
N HIS A 201 -20.61 48.69 12.47
CA HIS A 201 -19.63 49.54 11.76
C HIS A 201 -18.44 50.03 12.61
N GLU A 202 -18.48 49.98 13.94
CA GLU A 202 -17.38 50.44 14.81
C GLU A 202 -16.30 49.37 15.12
N MET A 203 -16.30 48.21 14.44
CA MET A 203 -15.38 47.09 14.73
C MET A 203 -14.28 46.84 13.67
N ASP A 204 -14.18 47.66 12.61
CA ASP A 204 -13.24 47.43 11.49
C ASP A 204 -11.88 48.16 11.59
N ASP A 205 -11.68 49.09 12.53
CA ASP A 205 -10.47 49.94 12.61
C ASP A 205 -9.33 49.39 13.52
N VAL A 206 -8.90 48.14 13.28
CA VAL A 206 -7.61 47.63 13.81
C VAL A 206 -6.88 46.76 12.77
N PRO A 207 -5.60 47.03 12.42
CA PRO A 207 -4.92 46.33 11.32
C PRO A 207 -4.75 44.81 11.51
N VAL A 208 -5.38 44.04 10.63
CA VAL A 208 -5.45 42.56 10.63
C VAL A 208 -4.07 41.88 10.66
N HIS A 209 -3.06 42.47 10.02
CA HIS A 209 -1.73 41.87 9.87
C HIS A 209 -0.94 41.63 11.17
N SER A 210 -1.29 42.27 12.29
CA SER A 210 -0.62 42.05 13.57
C SER A 210 -1.09 40.76 14.26
N ARG A 211 -2.42 40.58 14.35
CA ARG A 211 -3.07 39.46 15.04
C ARG A 211 -2.82 38.11 14.38
N ASP A 212 -2.78 38.05 13.05
CA ASP A 212 -2.49 36.79 12.35
C ASP A 212 -1.04 36.35 12.55
N ARG A 213 -0.11 37.30 12.65
CA ARG A 213 1.32 37.03 12.86
C ARG A 213 1.59 36.53 14.28
N GLU A 214 0.99 37.15 15.29
CA GLU A 214 1.04 36.67 16.69
C GLU A 214 0.33 35.31 16.88
N ARG A 215 -0.81 35.11 16.21
CA ARG A 215 -1.55 33.83 16.27
C ARG A 215 -0.79 32.70 15.56
N PHE A 216 -0.06 32.97 14.48
CA PHE A 216 0.84 31.99 13.87
C PHE A 216 1.99 31.61 14.80
N THR A 217 2.66 32.60 15.42
CA THR A 217 3.80 32.34 16.32
C THR A 217 3.37 31.61 17.60
N ASP A 218 2.28 32.00 18.26
CA ASP A 218 1.76 31.30 19.45
C ASP A 218 1.27 29.87 19.11
N HIS A 219 0.75 29.65 17.89
CA HIS A 219 0.40 28.31 17.43
C HIS A 219 1.64 27.44 17.19
N ASP A 220 2.68 27.97 16.54
CA ASP A 220 3.93 27.24 16.29
C ASP A 220 4.75 27.02 17.57
N GLU A 221 4.80 27.96 18.51
CA GLU A 221 5.42 27.76 19.81
C GLU A 221 4.71 26.67 20.63
N ARG A 222 3.37 26.67 20.67
CA ARG A 222 2.62 25.58 21.31
C ARG A 222 2.77 24.25 20.59
N ARG A 223 3.00 24.27 19.28
CA ARG A 223 3.34 23.07 18.49
C ARG A 223 4.75 22.59 18.83
N ARG A 224 5.74 23.49 18.96
CA ARG A 224 7.11 23.22 19.42
C ARG A 224 7.16 22.69 20.85
N GLU A 225 6.43 23.27 21.81
CA GLU A 225 6.33 22.74 23.18
C GLU A 225 5.73 21.32 23.20
N ARG A 226 4.65 21.09 22.44
CA ARG A 226 4.03 19.75 22.32
C ARG A 226 4.95 18.76 21.60
N ARG A 227 5.73 19.20 20.62
CA ARG A 227 6.77 18.42 19.94
C ARG A 227 7.89 18.05 20.91
N SER A 228 8.50 19.02 21.59
CA SER A 228 9.52 18.82 22.61
C SER A 228 9.06 17.83 23.68
N ARG A 229 7.84 17.98 24.23
CA ARG A 229 7.30 17.01 25.23
C ARG A 229 7.02 15.62 24.65
N LYS A 230 6.66 15.49 23.37
CA LYS A 230 6.43 14.19 22.72
C LYS A 230 7.73 13.51 22.27
N LYS A 231 8.73 14.28 21.82
CA LYS A 231 10.07 13.82 21.43
C LYS A 231 10.93 13.51 22.66
N ALA A 232 10.87 14.30 23.73
CA ALA A 232 11.50 13.98 25.02
C ALA A 232 10.89 12.73 25.68
N ALA A 233 9.61 12.44 25.44
CA ALA A 233 8.99 11.18 25.87
C ALA A 233 9.41 9.95 25.02
N LEU A 234 10.01 10.16 23.84
CA LEU A 234 10.58 9.12 22.97
C LEU A 234 12.08 8.97 23.20
N ALA A 235 12.84 10.07 23.22
CA ALA A 235 14.28 10.09 23.51
C ALA A 235 14.61 9.76 24.98
N GLY A 236 13.76 10.17 25.93
CA GLY A 236 13.82 9.74 27.33
C GLY A 236 13.43 8.27 27.55
N ALA A 237 12.94 7.60 26.50
CA ALA A 237 12.73 6.16 26.43
C ALA A 237 13.80 5.48 25.53
N GLY A 238 15.04 5.97 25.58
CA GLY A 238 16.19 5.40 24.86
C GLY A 238 16.36 3.89 25.13
N THR A 239 17.13 3.23 24.28
CA THR A 239 17.26 1.76 24.11
C THR A 239 17.11 0.92 25.38
N ALA A 240 17.70 1.33 26.50
CA ALA A 240 17.53 0.70 27.82
C ALA A 240 16.06 0.57 28.30
N ALA A 241 15.18 1.55 28.07
CA ALA A 241 13.76 1.49 28.47
C ALA A 241 12.93 0.54 27.58
N LEU A 242 13.31 0.44 26.30
CA LEU A 242 12.74 -0.49 25.32
C LEU A 242 13.14 -1.95 25.63
N GLY A 243 14.39 -2.18 26.04
CA GLY A 243 14.89 -3.51 26.42
C GLY A 243 14.49 -3.96 27.84
N ALA A 244 14.43 -3.05 28.82
CA ALA A 244 14.27 -3.44 30.23
C ALA A 244 12.86 -3.94 30.61
N GLU A 245 11.78 -3.41 30.00
CA GLU A 245 10.42 -3.93 30.28
C GLU A 245 10.21 -5.35 29.71
N LEU A 246 10.95 -5.75 28.68
CA LEU A 246 10.90 -7.10 28.09
C LEU A 246 11.65 -8.17 28.90
N LEU A 247 12.73 -7.78 29.61
CA LEU A 247 13.54 -8.70 30.41
C LEU A 247 12.91 -9.16 31.74
N GLN A 248 11.81 -8.52 32.21
CA GLN A 248 11.20 -8.81 33.52
C GLN A 248 9.94 -9.70 33.51
N GLY A 249 9.55 -10.27 32.36
CA GLY A 249 8.64 -11.43 32.33
C GLY A 249 7.24 -11.22 32.94
N GLN A 250 6.76 -9.99 33.09
CA GLN A 250 5.40 -9.71 33.57
C GLN A 250 4.58 -8.93 32.54
N SER A 251 3.62 -9.61 31.92
CA SER A 251 2.67 -8.99 30.98
C SER A 251 1.75 -8.01 31.70
N ARG A 252 2.05 -6.71 31.62
CA ARG A 252 1.09 -5.65 31.91
C ARG A 252 1.07 -4.62 30.79
N HIS A 253 -0.02 -4.64 30.01
CA HIS A 253 -0.29 -3.72 28.92
C HIS A 253 0.05 -2.25 29.25
N LYS A 254 1.16 -1.78 28.69
CA LYS A 254 1.38 -0.39 28.31
C LYS A 254 1.79 -0.39 26.85
N SER A 255 1.18 0.48 26.06
CA SER A 255 1.54 0.69 24.66
C SER A 255 2.77 1.60 24.59
N GLY A 256 3.97 1.04 24.52
CA GLY A 256 5.23 1.72 24.25
C GLY A 256 5.86 1.14 22.98
N ALA A 257 6.46 2.01 22.15
CA ALA A 257 7.16 1.72 20.90
C ALA A 257 6.46 0.76 19.90
N ARG A 258 5.92 1.33 18.81
CA ARG A 258 5.49 0.53 17.65
C ARG A 258 6.71 0.29 16.77
N VAL A 259 7.06 -0.98 16.58
CA VAL A 259 7.78 -1.40 15.36
C VAL A 259 6.71 -1.94 14.42
N VAL A 260 6.58 -1.32 13.25
CA VAL A 260 5.57 -1.62 12.22
C VAL A 260 6.31 -1.71 10.90
N SER A 261 5.93 -2.67 10.07
CA SER A 261 6.38 -2.75 8.69
C SER A 261 5.79 -1.61 7.86
N GLY A 262 6.65 -0.93 7.09
CA GLY A 262 6.28 -0.14 5.90
C GLY A 262 5.57 1.21 6.06
N ALA A 263 5.59 1.98 4.98
CA ALA A 263 5.76 3.44 5.03
C ALA A 263 4.62 4.32 5.57
N TYR A 264 3.39 3.82 5.72
CA TYR A 264 2.21 4.69 5.96
C TYR A 264 1.75 4.75 7.43
N LEU A 265 1.89 3.68 8.23
CA LEU A 265 1.46 3.77 9.65
C LEU A 265 2.45 4.57 10.52
N GLU A 266 3.63 4.83 9.97
CA GLU A 266 4.74 5.46 10.66
C GLU A 266 4.75 6.99 10.55
N GLU A 267 3.81 7.58 9.78
CA GLU A 267 3.60 9.03 9.67
C GLU A 267 3.18 9.70 11.00
N GLY A 268 2.94 8.93 12.06
CA GLY A 268 2.65 9.44 13.42
C GLY A 268 1.27 10.09 13.58
N ARG A 269 0.47 10.15 12.51
CA ARG A 269 -0.90 10.67 12.47
C ARG A 269 -1.92 9.65 13.00
N SER A 270 -1.83 9.27 14.27
CA SER A 270 -2.92 8.55 14.92
C SER A 270 -4.10 9.50 15.17
N PRO A 271 -5.32 9.20 14.70
CA PRO A 271 -6.52 9.73 15.33
C PRO A 271 -6.49 9.40 16.82
N SER A 272 -6.96 10.30 17.68
CA SER A 272 -7.01 10.07 19.11
C SER A 272 -8.06 9.02 19.46
N MET A 273 -7.64 7.77 19.55
CA MET A 273 -8.53 6.61 19.76
C MET A 273 -9.00 6.53 21.21
N ASN A 274 -9.96 7.39 21.59
CA ASN A 274 -10.71 7.28 22.83
C ASN A 274 -11.72 6.12 22.74
N MET A 275 -11.24 4.88 22.78
CA MET A 275 -12.12 3.72 22.92
C MET A 275 -12.85 3.76 24.27
N ARG A 276 -14.13 4.13 24.22
CA ARG A 276 -15.05 3.98 25.36
C ARG A 276 -15.40 2.50 25.53
N ARG A 277 -15.42 2.01 26.76
CA ARG A 277 -15.77 0.60 27.07
C ARG A 277 -17.14 0.22 26.49
N ARG A 278 -17.19 -1.00 25.95
CA ARG A 278 -18.34 -1.74 25.39
C ARG A 278 -19.64 -1.57 26.21
N GLY A 279 -20.74 -1.23 25.54
CA GLY A 279 -22.11 -1.37 26.06
C GLY A 279 -23.11 -0.31 25.58
N GLY A 280 -24.08 -0.71 24.76
CA GLY A 280 -25.24 0.10 24.37
C GLY A 280 -25.36 0.32 22.86
N GLY A 281 -26.46 -0.14 22.25
CA GLY A 281 -26.77 0.11 20.84
C GLY A 281 -27.27 1.54 20.61
N GLY A 282 -26.91 2.12 19.46
CA GLY A 282 -27.29 3.45 19.01
C GLY A 282 -27.00 3.59 17.51
N ALA A 283 -27.73 4.46 16.82
CA ALA A 283 -27.74 4.54 15.35
C ALA A 283 -26.40 5.02 14.73
N GLY A 284 -26.24 4.72 13.43
CA GLY A 284 -24.99 4.89 12.68
C GLY A 284 -24.42 6.31 12.61
N MET A 285 -23.11 6.39 12.37
CA MET A 285 -22.32 7.61 12.44
C MET A 285 -21.80 8.04 11.04
N ASP A 286 -22.72 8.10 10.07
CA ASP A 286 -22.42 8.29 8.63
C ASP A 286 -22.20 9.76 8.21
N GLU A 287 -22.34 10.73 9.12
CA GLU A 287 -22.25 12.17 8.79
C GLU A 287 -20.89 12.80 9.12
N GLN A 288 -20.11 12.28 10.06
CA GLN A 288 -18.81 12.88 10.40
C GLN A 288 -17.67 12.45 9.45
N TRP A 289 -17.83 11.32 8.75
CA TRP A 289 -16.88 10.85 7.74
C TRP A 289 -17.09 11.47 6.35
N LYS A 290 -18.24 12.11 6.09
CA LYS A 290 -18.47 12.81 4.82
C LYS A 290 -17.67 14.10 4.73
N ASN A 291 -17.72 14.94 5.75
CA ASN A 291 -17.06 16.26 5.71
C ASN A 291 -15.53 16.18 5.53
N ASP A 292 -14.87 15.22 6.18
CA ASP A 292 -13.41 15.04 6.05
C ASP A 292 -13.01 14.32 4.74
N LEU A 293 -13.94 13.60 4.10
CA LEU A 293 -13.75 13.01 2.76
C LEU A 293 -14.03 14.04 1.67
N ASP A 294 -15.12 14.80 1.78
CA ASP A 294 -15.51 15.87 0.85
C ASP A 294 -14.42 16.96 0.80
N SER A 295 -13.83 17.33 1.96
CA SER A 295 -12.68 18.23 2.02
C SER A 295 -11.41 17.72 1.32
N TRP A 296 -11.32 16.44 0.98
CA TRP A 296 -10.18 15.85 0.25
C TRP A 296 -10.54 15.48 -1.20
N VAL A 297 -11.84 15.26 -1.48
CA VAL A 297 -12.39 15.03 -2.83
C VAL A 297 -12.48 16.35 -3.63
N ASP A 298 -12.92 17.45 -3.01
CA ASP A 298 -12.98 18.77 -3.67
C ASP A 298 -11.60 19.32 -4.10
N SER A 299 -10.49 18.75 -3.58
CA SER A 299 -9.14 19.12 -4.01
C SER A 299 -8.69 18.44 -5.33
N PHE A 300 -9.51 17.55 -5.91
CA PHE A 300 -9.16 16.80 -7.12
C PHE A 300 -10.24 16.72 -8.20
N ASP A 301 -11.45 17.25 -7.96
CA ASP A 301 -12.53 17.33 -8.96
C ASP A 301 -12.85 18.78 -9.35
N ASP A 302 -12.08 19.32 -10.31
CA ASP A 302 -12.50 20.52 -11.07
C ASP A 302 -12.10 20.42 -12.55
N ARG A 303 -12.69 19.45 -13.26
CA ARG A 303 -12.56 19.28 -14.72
C ARG A 303 -13.73 19.90 -15.49
N GLY A 304 -13.80 21.24 -15.48
CA GLY A 304 -14.55 21.98 -16.50
C GLY A 304 -13.83 21.97 -17.86
N PRO A 305 -14.54 21.97 -19.01
CA PRO A 305 -13.89 22.05 -20.32
C PRO A 305 -13.21 23.42 -20.50
N PRO A 306 -12.01 23.49 -21.11
CA PRO A 306 -11.21 24.71 -21.13
C PRO A 306 -11.84 25.80 -22.01
N ARG A 307 -12.54 26.75 -21.38
CA ARG A 307 -12.99 27.99 -22.04
C ARG A 307 -11.78 28.92 -22.27
N TRP A 308 -11.31 28.98 -23.52
CA TRP A 308 -10.23 29.85 -23.97
C TRP A 308 -10.58 31.35 -23.85
N GLN A 309 -10.44 31.93 -22.65
CA GLN A 309 -10.63 33.38 -22.45
C GLN A 309 -9.33 34.20 -22.61
N PHE A 310 -8.15 33.59 -22.48
CA PHE A 310 -6.86 34.31 -22.60
C PHE A 310 -6.62 34.93 -23.99
N TRP A 311 -7.13 34.30 -25.05
CA TRP A 311 -6.85 34.73 -26.44
C TRP A 311 -7.62 35.97 -26.91
N PHE A 312 -8.61 36.48 -26.15
CA PHE A 312 -9.45 37.59 -26.61
C PHE A 312 -8.94 38.99 -26.22
N SER A 313 -8.06 39.12 -25.23
CA SER A 313 -7.54 40.43 -24.78
C SER A 313 -6.42 41.02 -25.65
N TRP A 314 -5.84 40.26 -26.57
CA TRP A 314 -4.69 40.70 -27.38
C TRP A 314 -5.12 41.38 -28.68
N SER A 315 -4.54 42.55 -28.96
CA SER A 315 -4.83 43.33 -30.17
C SER A 315 -4.46 42.58 -31.45
N LYS A 316 -5.20 42.83 -32.54
CA LYS A 316 -5.04 42.12 -33.83
C LYS A 316 -3.59 42.12 -34.34
N LYS A 317 -2.83 43.19 -34.09
CA LYS A 317 -1.42 43.32 -34.50
C LYS A 317 -0.50 42.31 -33.78
N LYS A 318 -0.70 42.03 -32.47
CA LYS A 318 0.14 41.08 -31.72
C LYS A 318 -0.07 39.63 -32.17
N ARG A 319 -1.31 39.25 -32.54
CA ARG A 319 -1.64 37.89 -33.01
C ARG A 319 -0.97 37.56 -34.35
N ILE A 320 -0.89 38.54 -35.25
CA ILE A 320 -0.22 38.38 -36.57
C ILE A 320 1.28 38.16 -36.38
N VAL A 321 1.96 38.97 -35.57
CA VAL A 321 3.42 38.86 -35.34
C VAL A 321 3.79 37.48 -34.77
N ILE A 322 3.01 36.96 -33.83
CA ILE A 322 3.28 35.65 -33.21
C ILE A 322 2.93 34.51 -34.16
N GLY A 323 1.86 34.64 -34.96
CA GLY A 323 1.59 33.71 -36.06
C GLY A 323 2.76 33.62 -37.05
N CYS A 324 3.33 34.76 -37.46
CA CYS A 324 4.51 34.79 -38.31
C CYS A 324 5.74 34.14 -37.67
N LEU A 325 6.01 34.38 -36.38
CA LEU A 325 7.14 33.78 -35.65
C LEU A 325 7.02 32.24 -35.54
N VAL A 326 5.83 31.71 -35.27
CA VAL A 326 5.58 30.26 -35.22
C VAL A 326 5.78 29.63 -36.60
N LEU A 327 5.34 30.31 -37.67
CA LEU A 327 5.49 29.83 -39.05
C LEU A 327 6.96 29.85 -39.51
N LEU A 328 7.75 30.83 -39.05
CA LEU A 328 9.20 30.92 -39.28
C LEU A 328 9.97 29.82 -38.54
N LEU A 329 9.58 29.50 -37.30
CA LEU A 329 10.13 28.38 -36.54
C LEU A 329 9.81 27.02 -37.20
N LEU A 330 8.58 26.82 -37.67
CA LEU A 330 8.19 25.61 -38.40
C LEU A 330 8.96 25.45 -39.72
N LEU A 331 9.20 26.54 -40.45
CA LEU A 331 10.06 26.52 -41.64
C LEU A 331 11.52 26.15 -41.32
N LEU A 332 12.09 26.67 -40.23
CA LEU A 332 13.44 26.30 -39.78
C LEU A 332 13.54 24.82 -39.40
N VAL A 333 12.55 24.28 -38.69
CA VAL A 333 12.49 22.85 -38.32
C VAL A 333 12.38 21.93 -39.55
N ILE A 334 11.78 22.39 -40.66
CA ILE A 334 11.71 21.62 -41.92
C ILE A 334 13.01 21.73 -42.73
N ILE A 335 13.73 22.84 -42.67
CA ILE A 335 14.95 23.07 -43.48
C ILE A 335 16.18 22.37 -42.88
N ILE A 336 16.31 22.30 -41.55
CA ILE A 336 17.50 21.74 -40.88
C ILE A 336 17.74 20.24 -41.20
N PRO A 337 16.74 19.34 -41.26
CA PRO A 337 16.94 17.93 -41.59
C PRO A 337 17.39 17.66 -43.05
N VAL A 338 17.20 18.61 -43.97
CA VAL A 338 17.45 18.41 -45.41
C VAL A 338 18.88 18.78 -45.83
N ALA A 339 19.64 19.46 -44.96
CA ALA A 339 20.99 19.93 -45.25
C ALA A 339 22.14 19.01 -44.76
N VAL A 340 21.84 17.87 -44.11
CA VAL A 340 22.85 17.04 -43.41
C VAL A 340 23.02 15.64 -44.02
N THR A 341 22.19 15.23 -44.99
CA THR A 341 22.19 13.87 -45.54
C THR A 341 23.16 13.61 -46.71
N GLU A 342 23.85 14.63 -47.23
CA GLU A 342 24.85 14.46 -48.30
C GLU A 342 26.21 15.11 -47.94
N SER A 343 27.07 14.38 -47.22
CA SER A 343 28.53 14.52 -47.39
C SER A 343 29.37 13.39 -46.78
N LYS A 344 30.18 12.77 -47.66
CA LYS A 344 31.44 12.05 -47.40
C LYS A 344 31.38 10.63 -46.81
N LYS A 345 31.32 9.68 -47.73
CA LYS A 345 32.17 8.47 -47.68
C LYS A 345 33.66 8.87 -47.73
N LYS A 346 34.48 8.32 -46.84
CA LYS A 346 35.71 7.58 -47.22
C LYS A 346 36.22 6.76 -46.02
N SER A 347 36.87 5.65 -46.35
CA SER A 347 37.47 4.68 -45.43
C SER A 347 38.70 5.22 -44.72
N ASP A 348 38.96 4.70 -43.51
CA ASP A 348 40.17 3.90 -43.29
C ASP A 348 39.90 2.84 -42.21
N SER A 349 40.66 1.75 -42.25
CA SER A 349 40.50 0.59 -41.39
C SER A 349 41.37 0.69 -40.15
N ASP A 350 40.76 0.54 -38.97
CA ASP A 350 41.48 0.03 -37.80
C ASP A 350 40.56 -0.85 -36.95
N SER A 351 41.07 -2.02 -36.58
CA SER A 351 40.33 -3.04 -35.87
C SER A 351 40.31 -2.76 -34.37
N ASN A 352 39.16 -2.38 -33.83
CA ASN A 352 38.89 -2.53 -32.41
C ASN A 352 37.43 -2.91 -32.20
N SER A 353 37.18 -4.07 -31.58
CA SER A 353 35.85 -4.67 -31.47
C SER A 353 35.01 -3.99 -30.39
N SER A 354 34.44 -2.83 -30.71
CA SER A 354 33.32 -2.28 -29.95
C SER A 354 32.10 -3.17 -30.18
N ALA A 355 31.60 -3.83 -29.13
CA ALA A 355 30.36 -4.59 -29.18
C ALA A 355 29.22 -3.71 -29.70
N SER A 356 28.45 -4.22 -30.66
CA SER A 356 27.34 -3.48 -31.26
C SER A 356 26.26 -3.21 -30.22
N SER A 357 25.95 -1.94 -29.95
CA SER A 357 24.91 -1.50 -29.01
C SER A 357 23.48 -1.66 -29.55
N GLY A 358 23.26 -2.66 -30.42
CA GLY A 358 21.95 -3.06 -30.91
C GLY A 358 21.46 -4.31 -30.17
N PRO A 359 20.15 -4.59 -30.15
CA PRO A 359 19.64 -5.81 -29.55
C PRO A 359 20.14 -7.04 -30.33
N ASP A 360 20.63 -8.06 -29.62
CA ASP A 360 20.92 -9.35 -30.24
C ASP A 360 19.62 -10.04 -30.66
N ASN A 361 19.56 -10.37 -31.95
CA ASN A 361 18.49 -11.13 -32.57
C ASN A 361 19.04 -12.24 -33.49
N SER A 362 20.31 -12.63 -33.33
CA SER A 362 21.03 -13.57 -34.19
C SER A 362 20.43 -14.98 -34.21
N ASN A 363 19.68 -15.39 -33.18
CA ASN A 363 18.93 -16.65 -33.18
C ASN A 363 17.71 -16.65 -34.12
N LEU A 364 17.33 -15.52 -34.72
CA LEU A 364 16.39 -15.46 -35.85
C LEU A 364 17.05 -15.72 -37.21
N ASP A 365 18.39 -15.72 -37.31
CA ASP A 365 19.09 -15.89 -38.58
C ASP A 365 18.77 -17.26 -39.21
N GLY A 366 18.25 -17.22 -40.44
CA GLY A 366 17.79 -18.42 -41.17
C GLY A 366 16.34 -18.85 -40.87
N ILE A 367 15.65 -18.24 -39.91
CA ILE A 367 14.21 -18.46 -39.68
C ILE A 367 13.42 -17.54 -40.63
N SER A 368 12.52 -18.12 -41.43
CA SER A 368 11.62 -17.33 -42.27
C SER A 368 10.50 -16.73 -41.42
N ARG A 369 10.23 -15.42 -41.57
CA ARG A 369 9.10 -14.76 -40.91
C ARG A 369 7.72 -15.30 -41.36
N ASP A 370 7.68 -16.08 -42.44
CA ASP A 370 6.46 -16.76 -42.88
C ASP A 370 6.25 -18.11 -42.18
N SER A 371 7.20 -18.57 -41.36
CA SER A 371 6.97 -19.66 -40.39
C SER A 371 6.15 -19.21 -39.18
N ILE A 372 5.94 -17.91 -38.98
CA ILE A 372 4.98 -17.35 -38.01
C ILE A 372 3.64 -17.20 -38.73
N PRO A 373 2.64 -18.08 -38.48
CA PRO A 373 1.46 -18.10 -39.33
C PRO A 373 0.57 -16.87 -39.12
N VAL A 374 -0.22 -16.59 -40.15
CA VAL A 374 -1.08 -15.40 -40.25
C VAL A 374 -2.54 -15.76 -39.98
N GLY A 375 -3.25 -14.89 -39.25
CA GLY A 375 -4.70 -14.99 -39.13
C GLY A 375 -5.40 -14.63 -40.44
N LEU A 376 -6.55 -15.27 -40.72
CA LEU A 376 -7.41 -14.90 -41.83
C LEU A 376 -8.25 -13.65 -41.50
N PRO A 377 -8.60 -12.80 -42.49
CA PRO A 377 -9.43 -11.62 -42.25
C PRO A 377 -10.84 -11.96 -41.76
N GLN A 378 -11.35 -11.14 -40.84
CA GLN A 378 -12.62 -11.33 -40.11
C GLN A 378 -13.90 -11.34 -40.98
N GLN A 379 -13.79 -11.14 -42.30
CA GLN A 379 -14.91 -11.07 -43.24
C GLN A 379 -15.39 -12.45 -43.75
N LEU A 380 -14.72 -13.56 -43.41
CA LEU A 380 -15.05 -14.91 -43.90
C LEU A 380 -15.69 -15.85 -42.86
N LEU A 381 -15.82 -15.44 -41.60
CA LEU A 381 -16.35 -16.29 -40.51
C LEU A 381 -17.73 -15.82 -40.03
N GLY A 382 -18.77 -16.36 -40.67
CA GLY A 382 -20.14 -16.16 -40.25
C GLY A 382 -20.52 -16.97 -39.01
N TYR A 383 -21.05 -16.28 -38.00
CA TYR A 383 -22.05 -16.74 -37.03
C TYR A 383 -21.83 -18.06 -36.22
N MET A 384 -20.61 -18.60 -36.10
CA MET A 384 -20.25 -19.47 -34.97
C MET A 384 -18.73 -19.60 -34.81
N LEU A 385 -18.19 -19.01 -33.73
CA LEU A 385 -16.98 -19.41 -32.97
C LEU A 385 -16.49 -18.21 -32.13
N THR A 386 -16.55 -18.33 -30.80
CA THR A 386 -15.75 -17.47 -29.91
C THR A 386 -14.32 -18.01 -29.87
N SER A 387 -13.34 -17.13 -29.99
CA SER A 387 -11.90 -17.40 -30.21
C SER A 387 -11.52 -17.91 -31.61
N PHE A 388 -11.14 -16.97 -32.49
CA PHE A 388 -9.94 -17.02 -33.34
C PHE A 388 -9.68 -15.60 -33.85
N GLN A 389 -8.65 -14.96 -33.33
CA GLN A 389 -8.28 -13.56 -33.58
C GLN A 389 -6.78 -13.54 -33.93
N GLU A 390 -6.37 -12.70 -34.88
CA GLU A 390 -4.98 -12.45 -35.36
C GLU A 390 -3.87 -13.28 -34.68
N TYR A 391 -3.63 -14.51 -35.15
CA TYR A 391 -3.21 -15.56 -34.22
C TYR A 391 -1.75 -15.54 -33.72
N ALA A 392 -0.80 -14.91 -34.44
CA ALA A 392 0.60 -14.86 -34.02
C ALA A 392 1.38 -13.67 -34.59
N LYS A 393 1.47 -13.53 -35.92
CA LYS A 393 2.28 -12.49 -36.60
C LYS A 393 1.86 -11.08 -36.17
N GLY A 394 2.82 -10.25 -35.73
CA GLY A 394 2.59 -8.91 -35.18
C GLY A 394 2.02 -8.85 -33.75
N THR A 395 1.83 -9.98 -33.07
CA THR A 395 1.39 -10.04 -31.66
C THR A 395 2.56 -10.26 -30.71
N VAL A 396 2.29 -10.34 -29.39
CA VAL A 396 3.28 -10.74 -28.37
C VAL A 396 3.94 -12.10 -28.64
N LEU A 397 3.38 -12.94 -29.52
CA LEU A 397 3.93 -14.24 -29.91
C LEU A 397 4.84 -14.20 -31.16
N ASP A 398 4.95 -13.08 -31.87
CA ASP A 398 5.82 -12.94 -33.04
C ASP A 398 7.24 -12.53 -32.61
N PRO A 399 8.25 -13.42 -32.67
CA PRO A 399 9.58 -13.08 -32.20
C PRO A 399 10.28 -12.05 -33.11
N PHE A 400 9.84 -11.88 -34.36
CA PHE A 400 10.29 -10.81 -35.25
C PHE A 400 9.70 -9.44 -34.90
N SER A 401 8.84 -9.36 -33.87
CA SER A 401 8.33 -8.09 -33.31
C SER A 401 8.98 -7.74 -31.97
N TRP A 402 9.68 -8.68 -31.33
CA TRP A 402 10.34 -8.46 -30.05
C TRP A 402 11.54 -7.53 -30.24
N TYR A 403 11.88 -6.80 -29.19
CA TYR A 403 13.03 -5.90 -29.20
C TYR A 403 14.36 -6.68 -29.22
N SER A 404 14.45 -7.75 -28.43
CA SER A 404 15.58 -8.70 -28.39
C SER A 404 15.06 -10.12 -28.21
N THR A 405 15.62 -11.06 -28.95
CA THR A 405 15.38 -12.50 -28.82
C THR A 405 16.49 -13.24 -28.05
N GLU A 406 17.43 -12.51 -27.43
CA GLU A 406 18.51 -13.06 -26.60
C GLU A 406 17.97 -13.95 -25.45
N GLY A 407 18.51 -15.16 -25.34
CA GLY A 407 18.13 -16.12 -24.30
C GLY A 407 16.77 -16.80 -24.50
N PHE A 408 16.07 -16.54 -25.62
CA PHE A 408 14.75 -17.12 -25.92
C PHE A 408 14.81 -18.23 -26.97
N ASN A 409 13.89 -19.18 -26.86
CA ASN A 409 13.53 -20.09 -27.95
C ASN A 409 12.55 -19.38 -28.90
N VAL A 410 13.02 -19.09 -30.11
CA VAL A 410 12.25 -18.39 -31.16
C VAL A 410 11.44 -19.34 -32.06
N THR A 411 11.47 -20.65 -31.79
CA THR A 411 10.61 -21.63 -32.48
C THR A 411 9.15 -21.38 -32.08
N PHE A 412 8.28 -21.14 -33.06
CA PHE A 412 6.88 -20.86 -32.78
C PHE A 412 6.17 -22.03 -32.09
N THR A 413 5.44 -21.74 -31.01
CA THR A 413 4.41 -22.60 -30.44
C THR A 413 3.19 -21.77 -30.02
N ASN A 414 1.99 -22.33 -30.19
CA ASN A 414 0.72 -21.81 -29.65
C ASN A 414 0.28 -22.51 -28.37
N ASP A 415 1.13 -23.38 -27.80
CA ASP A 415 0.82 -24.11 -26.57
C ASP A 415 0.70 -23.16 -25.38
N THR A 416 -0.26 -23.47 -24.50
CA THR A 416 -0.50 -22.74 -23.26
C THR A 416 -0.66 -23.70 -22.10
N VAL A 417 -0.27 -23.25 -20.90
CA VAL A 417 -0.54 -23.95 -19.64
C VAL A 417 -1.22 -22.95 -18.70
N GLY A 418 -2.39 -23.31 -18.17
CA GLY A 418 -3.22 -22.35 -17.42
C GLY A 418 -3.65 -21.12 -18.24
N GLY A 419 -3.73 -21.24 -19.57
CA GLY A 419 -4.00 -20.10 -20.47
C GLY A 419 -2.81 -19.15 -20.70
N LEU A 420 -1.64 -19.42 -20.11
CA LEU A 420 -0.42 -18.63 -20.27
C LEU A 420 0.49 -19.26 -21.34
N TYR A 421 1.08 -18.43 -22.20
CA TYR A 421 1.84 -18.89 -23.37
C TYR A 421 3.23 -19.38 -23.01
N LEU A 422 3.71 -20.38 -23.78
CA LEU A 422 5.06 -20.94 -23.68
C LEU A 422 6.06 -20.35 -24.69
N MET A 423 5.62 -19.46 -25.59
CA MET A 423 6.48 -18.82 -26.59
C MET A 423 7.69 -18.12 -25.96
N GLY A 424 8.89 -18.38 -26.48
CA GLY A 424 10.17 -17.92 -25.90
C GLY A 424 10.85 -18.92 -24.97
N LEU A 425 10.16 -19.95 -24.48
CA LEU A 425 10.65 -20.84 -23.45
C LEU A 425 11.45 -22.04 -24.01
N ASN A 426 12.59 -22.35 -23.41
CA ASN A 426 13.34 -23.57 -23.68
C ASN A 426 12.64 -24.78 -23.03
N SER A 427 12.49 -25.89 -23.76
CA SER A 427 11.82 -27.11 -23.28
C SER A 427 12.71 -28.02 -22.43
N THR A 428 14.02 -27.81 -22.44
CA THR A 428 15.02 -28.52 -21.62
C THR A 428 15.58 -27.59 -20.54
N TRP A 429 16.02 -28.15 -19.42
CA TRP A 429 16.59 -27.42 -18.29
C TRP A 429 17.57 -28.32 -17.50
N ASP A 430 18.42 -27.69 -16.68
CA ASP A 430 19.39 -28.36 -15.81
C ASP A 430 19.35 -27.72 -14.41
N ASP A 431 19.02 -28.52 -13.40
CA ASP A 431 18.90 -28.09 -11.99
C ASP A 431 20.14 -28.53 -11.15
N SER A 432 21.16 -29.15 -11.74
CA SER A 432 22.35 -29.65 -11.01
C SER A 432 23.32 -28.55 -10.55
N VAL A 433 23.06 -27.29 -10.93
CA VAL A 433 23.89 -26.13 -10.60
C VAL A 433 23.61 -25.63 -9.18
N ARG A 434 24.68 -25.31 -8.44
CA ARG A 434 24.64 -24.62 -7.14
C ARG A 434 25.21 -23.19 -7.23
N PRO A 435 24.72 -22.22 -6.42
CA PRO A 435 25.15 -20.84 -6.52
C PRO A 435 26.50 -20.61 -5.82
N ASN A 436 26.77 -21.30 -4.72
CA ASN A 436 28.06 -21.29 -4.02
C ASN A 436 28.28 -22.60 -3.25
N GLU A 437 29.45 -22.75 -2.63
CA GLU A 437 29.85 -23.96 -1.90
C GLU A 437 28.99 -24.28 -0.67
N ASN A 438 28.39 -23.26 -0.05
CA ASN A 438 27.58 -23.38 1.17
C ASN A 438 26.10 -23.66 0.88
N VAL A 439 25.69 -23.82 -0.38
CA VAL A 439 24.29 -23.95 -0.79
C VAL A 439 24.14 -25.21 -1.66
N PRO A 440 23.11 -26.05 -1.44
CA PRO A 440 22.85 -27.21 -2.29
C PRO A 440 22.42 -26.79 -3.71
N PRO A 441 22.71 -27.62 -4.73
CA PRO A 441 22.23 -27.44 -6.10
C PRO A 441 20.70 -27.47 -6.14
N LEU A 442 20.09 -27.00 -7.23
CA LEU A 442 18.63 -26.83 -7.29
C LEU A 442 17.86 -28.16 -7.22
N ASP A 443 18.44 -29.24 -7.72
CA ASP A 443 17.92 -30.61 -7.61
C ASP A 443 18.00 -31.22 -6.19
N GLU A 444 18.70 -30.58 -5.26
CA GLU A 444 18.69 -30.89 -3.83
C GLU A 444 17.81 -29.90 -3.04
N PRO A 445 17.14 -30.32 -1.95
CA PRO A 445 16.31 -29.42 -1.14
C PRO A 445 17.16 -28.41 -0.35
N PHE A 446 16.78 -27.13 -0.39
CA PHE A 446 17.38 -26.12 0.48
C PHE A 446 16.94 -26.33 1.94
N PRO A 447 17.84 -26.28 2.94
CA PRO A 447 17.53 -26.63 4.32
C PRO A 447 16.92 -25.44 5.09
N TYR A 448 15.76 -24.96 4.61
CA TYR A 448 15.01 -23.84 5.15
C TYR A 448 14.82 -23.92 6.67
N GLY A 449 14.93 -22.78 7.35
CA GLY A 449 14.84 -22.66 8.81
C GLY A 449 16.09 -23.10 9.59
N SER A 450 17.04 -23.80 8.95
CA SER A 450 18.37 -24.08 9.52
C SER A 450 19.48 -23.32 8.83
N GLN A 451 19.34 -23.08 7.52
CA GLN A 451 20.13 -22.13 6.75
C GLN A 451 19.25 -20.92 6.40
N PRO A 452 19.69 -19.68 6.66
CA PRO A 452 18.93 -18.51 6.28
C PRO A 452 19.02 -18.26 4.77
N ILE A 453 17.93 -17.75 4.21
CA ILE A 453 17.86 -17.20 2.85
C ILE A 453 18.69 -15.91 2.78
N ARG A 454 19.51 -15.77 1.75
CA ARG A 454 20.31 -14.57 1.46
C ARG A 454 20.02 -14.12 0.05
N GLY A 455 18.94 -13.37 -0.11
CA GLY A 455 18.40 -12.99 -1.40
C GLY A 455 18.43 -11.51 -1.71
N VAL A 456 18.07 -11.19 -2.95
CA VAL A 456 17.88 -9.81 -3.42
C VAL A 456 16.62 -9.70 -4.27
N ASN A 457 16.01 -8.52 -4.27
CA ASN A 457 14.90 -8.19 -5.14
C ASN A 457 15.40 -7.69 -6.50
N VAL A 458 14.68 -8.01 -7.59
CA VAL A 458 14.84 -7.35 -8.90
C VAL A 458 13.69 -6.34 -9.14
N GLY A 459 13.48 -5.46 -8.15
CA GLY A 459 12.48 -4.38 -8.17
C GLY A 459 12.74 -3.33 -9.26
N GLY A 460 11.72 -2.58 -9.65
CA GLY A 460 11.77 -1.64 -10.77
C GLY A 460 11.89 -2.27 -12.17
N TRP A 461 11.93 -3.60 -12.30
CA TRP A 461 12.11 -4.28 -13.59
C TRP A 461 10.80 -4.54 -14.32
N PHE A 462 9.90 -5.38 -13.77
CA PHE A 462 8.59 -5.69 -14.39
C PHE A 462 7.44 -4.84 -13.85
N VAL A 463 7.67 -4.10 -12.77
CA VAL A 463 6.82 -3.01 -12.30
C VAL A 463 7.70 -1.77 -12.25
N ILE A 464 7.28 -0.70 -12.91
CA ILE A 464 8.06 0.52 -13.04
C ILE A 464 7.86 1.41 -11.81
N GLU A 465 8.95 1.65 -11.08
CA GLU A 465 8.94 2.47 -9.86
C GLU A 465 9.73 3.76 -10.07
N PRO A 466 9.11 4.95 -9.85
CA PRO A 466 9.73 6.22 -10.18
C PRO A 466 11.06 6.52 -9.52
N TRP A 467 11.35 5.90 -8.38
CA TRP A 467 12.57 6.15 -7.63
C TRP A 467 13.70 5.17 -7.96
N ILE A 468 13.36 3.98 -8.48
CA ILE A 468 14.33 3.01 -9.01
C ILE A 468 14.75 3.43 -10.42
N THR A 469 13.80 3.89 -11.24
CA THR A 469 13.99 4.32 -12.65
C THR A 469 13.49 5.75 -12.91
N PRO A 470 14.02 6.79 -12.23
CA PRO A 470 13.61 8.18 -12.41
C PRO A 470 13.80 8.74 -13.82
N SER A 471 14.56 8.09 -14.71
CA SER A 471 14.66 8.45 -16.13
C SER A 471 13.29 8.48 -16.83
N PHE A 472 12.37 7.57 -16.49
CA PHE A 472 11.01 7.54 -17.05
C PHE A 472 10.12 8.72 -16.65
N PHE A 473 10.40 9.35 -15.50
CA PHE A 473 9.50 10.33 -14.88
C PHE A 473 10.06 11.75 -14.94
N SER A 474 11.39 11.89 -14.83
CA SER A 474 12.07 13.18 -14.70
C SER A 474 12.01 14.09 -15.95
N GLY A 475 11.67 13.54 -17.11
CA GLY A 475 11.40 14.32 -18.33
C GLY A 475 10.03 15.00 -18.37
N TYR A 476 9.11 14.69 -17.45
CA TYR A 476 7.76 15.26 -17.42
C TYR A 476 7.62 16.42 -16.42
N SER A 477 6.83 17.43 -16.78
CA SER A 477 6.43 18.48 -15.84
C SER A 477 5.44 17.94 -14.80
N ALA A 478 5.42 18.52 -13.59
CA ALA A 478 4.45 18.15 -12.56
C ALA A 478 2.99 18.21 -13.06
N SER A 479 2.68 19.20 -13.92
CA SER A 479 1.37 19.35 -14.57
C SER A 479 0.99 18.24 -15.55
N ALA A 480 1.93 17.38 -15.97
CA ALA A 480 1.63 16.20 -16.78
C ALA A 480 1.11 15.02 -15.94
N ASN A 481 1.27 15.06 -14.61
CA ASN A 481 0.79 14.06 -13.65
C ASN A 481 1.18 12.60 -14.01
N VAL A 482 2.42 12.41 -14.46
CA VAL A 482 3.01 11.08 -14.67
C VAL A 482 3.72 10.69 -13.39
N VAL A 483 3.12 9.76 -12.63
CA VAL A 483 3.50 9.46 -11.24
C VAL A 483 3.69 7.97 -10.96
N ASP A 484 3.22 7.09 -11.85
CA ASP A 484 3.21 5.63 -11.73
C ASP A 484 3.20 4.98 -13.13
N GLU A 485 3.26 3.65 -13.20
CA GLU A 485 3.22 2.93 -14.48
C GLU A 485 1.88 3.09 -15.23
N TRP A 486 0.76 3.26 -14.51
CA TRP A 486 -0.54 3.56 -15.11
C TRP A 486 -0.49 4.85 -15.95
N SER A 487 -0.14 5.96 -15.32
CA SER A 487 -0.07 7.29 -15.95
C SER A 487 1.08 7.40 -16.95
N LEU A 488 2.18 6.68 -16.75
CA LEU A 488 3.25 6.54 -17.75
C LEU A 488 2.76 5.83 -19.00
N SER A 489 2.01 4.73 -18.86
CA SER A 489 1.47 3.97 -19.99
C SER A 489 0.41 4.79 -20.75
N GLU A 490 -0.50 5.49 -20.06
CA GLU A 490 -1.42 6.46 -20.66
C GLU A 490 -0.66 7.56 -21.44
N LYS A 491 0.45 8.05 -20.89
CA LYS A 491 1.24 9.13 -21.50
C LYS A 491 2.03 8.68 -22.74
N LEU A 492 2.55 7.45 -22.73
CA LEU A 492 3.31 6.87 -23.83
C LEU A 492 2.39 6.37 -24.97
N GLY A 493 1.16 5.94 -24.65
CA GLY A 493 0.19 5.45 -25.62
C GLY A 493 0.76 4.31 -26.48
N SER A 494 0.69 4.43 -27.81
CA SER A 494 1.22 3.44 -28.74
C SER A 494 2.74 3.19 -28.63
N SER A 495 3.49 4.10 -28.01
CA SER A 495 4.93 3.91 -27.77
C SER A 495 5.25 3.11 -26.49
N ALA A 496 4.25 2.82 -25.65
CA ALA A 496 4.45 2.17 -24.35
C ALA A 496 5.10 0.78 -24.50
N ALA A 497 4.60 -0.05 -25.42
CA ALA A 497 5.10 -1.41 -25.64
C ALA A 497 6.60 -1.42 -25.99
N THR A 498 7.02 -0.69 -27.03
CA THR A 498 8.43 -0.59 -27.43
C THR A 498 9.31 0.06 -26.36
N THR A 499 8.76 0.97 -25.55
CA THR A 499 9.51 1.68 -24.51
C THR A 499 9.77 0.80 -23.30
N LEU A 500 8.73 0.13 -22.78
CA LEU A 500 8.86 -0.77 -21.63
C LEU A 500 9.56 -2.08 -22.00
N GLU A 501 9.40 -2.58 -23.23
CA GLU A 501 10.13 -3.78 -23.66
C GLU A 501 11.66 -3.56 -23.70
N LYS A 502 12.12 -2.38 -24.14
CA LYS A 502 13.54 -2.00 -24.08
C LYS A 502 14.07 -1.98 -22.65
N HIS A 503 13.23 -1.64 -21.67
CA HIS A 503 13.57 -1.70 -20.26
C HIS A 503 13.65 -3.15 -19.76
N TYR A 504 12.63 -3.96 -20.04
CA TYR A 504 12.62 -5.38 -19.68
C TYR A 504 13.80 -6.16 -20.26
N ALA A 505 14.28 -5.78 -21.45
CA ALA A 505 15.44 -6.40 -22.08
C ALA A 505 16.79 -6.01 -21.45
N ASN A 506 16.95 -4.76 -21.00
CA ASN A 506 18.27 -4.15 -20.70
C ASN A 506 18.51 -3.75 -19.24
N PHE A 507 17.47 -3.59 -18.40
CA PHE A 507 17.64 -3.07 -17.04
C PHE A 507 18.27 -4.09 -16.09
N ILE A 508 17.79 -5.33 -16.15
CA ILE A 508 18.42 -6.51 -15.54
C ILE A 508 18.74 -7.49 -16.68
N THR A 509 19.97 -7.97 -16.69
CA THR A 509 20.55 -8.80 -17.76
C THR A 509 21.05 -10.13 -17.19
N GLU A 510 21.49 -11.07 -18.03
CA GLU A 510 22.12 -12.29 -17.52
C GLU A 510 23.36 -11.98 -16.65
N SER A 511 24.12 -10.93 -17.00
CA SER A 511 25.31 -10.52 -16.24
C SER A 511 25.00 -10.11 -14.80
N ASP A 512 23.79 -9.61 -14.54
CA ASP A 512 23.33 -9.29 -13.19
C ASP A 512 23.15 -10.58 -12.35
N PHE A 513 22.65 -11.68 -12.93
CA PHE A 513 22.50 -12.96 -12.21
C PHE A 513 23.85 -13.64 -11.95
N ALA A 514 24.83 -13.50 -12.85
CA ALA A 514 26.21 -13.89 -12.58
C ALA A 514 26.81 -13.09 -11.41
N GLU A 515 26.60 -11.76 -11.37
CA GLU A 515 27.06 -10.91 -10.28
C GLU A 515 26.31 -11.19 -8.94
N ILE A 516 25.02 -11.52 -8.96
CA ILE A 516 24.25 -11.94 -7.77
C ILE A 516 24.88 -13.20 -7.15
N LYS A 517 25.20 -14.20 -7.99
CA LYS A 517 25.92 -15.41 -7.57
C LYS A 517 27.31 -15.07 -7.02
N ASP A 518 28.05 -14.19 -7.68
CA ASP A 518 29.40 -13.78 -7.25
C ASP A 518 29.39 -12.94 -5.97
N ALA A 519 28.29 -12.24 -5.65
CA ALA A 519 28.06 -11.64 -4.34
C ALA A 519 27.72 -12.68 -3.25
N GLY A 520 27.59 -13.96 -3.59
CA GLY A 520 27.28 -15.04 -2.65
C GLY A 520 25.82 -15.10 -2.20
N LEU A 521 24.92 -14.46 -2.94
CA LEU A 521 23.47 -14.59 -2.74
C LEU A 521 22.98 -15.95 -3.28
N ASP A 522 21.86 -16.43 -2.76
CA ASP A 522 21.32 -17.76 -3.07
C ASP A 522 19.84 -17.76 -3.51
N HIS A 523 19.13 -16.65 -3.32
CA HIS A 523 17.76 -16.46 -3.79
C HIS A 523 17.56 -15.12 -4.51
N VAL A 524 16.58 -15.05 -5.41
CA VAL A 524 16.08 -13.79 -5.99
C VAL A 524 14.56 -13.72 -5.81
N ARG A 525 14.07 -12.58 -5.30
CA ARG A 525 12.65 -12.23 -5.34
C ARG A 525 12.39 -11.47 -6.64
N ILE A 526 11.39 -11.92 -7.39
CA ILE A 526 10.99 -11.33 -8.67
C ILE A 526 9.58 -10.72 -8.51
N PRO A 527 9.49 -9.40 -8.27
CA PRO A 527 8.24 -8.65 -8.39
C PRO A 527 7.72 -8.70 -9.84
N TYR A 528 6.47 -9.10 -10.03
CA TYR A 528 5.78 -8.99 -11.31
C TYR A 528 4.31 -8.57 -11.15
N PRO A 529 3.74 -7.86 -12.12
CA PRO A 529 2.37 -7.37 -12.02
C PRO A 529 1.35 -8.29 -12.68
N TYR A 530 0.06 -8.10 -12.36
CA TYR A 530 -1.01 -8.81 -13.04
C TYR A 530 -1.06 -8.58 -14.57
N TRP A 531 -0.62 -7.42 -15.08
CA TRP A 531 -0.59 -7.13 -16.51
C TRP A 531 0.47 -7.92 -17.30
N ALA A 532 1.38 -8.61 -16.61
CA ALA A 532 2.18 -9.68 -17.23
C ALA A 532 1.29 -10.84 -17.70
N VAL A 533 0.18 -11.12 -17.00
CA VAL A 533 -0.74 -12.22 -17.32
C VAL A 533 -1.94 -11.74 -18.14
N THR A 534 -2.61 -10.66 -17.71
CA THR A 534 -3.86 -10.20 -18.32
C THR A 534 -4.15 -8.73 -18.00
N THR A 535 -4.90 -8.05 -18.87
CA THR A 535 -5.37 -6.68 -18.69
C THR A 535 -6.89 -6.62 -18.79
N TYR A 536 -7.52 -5.68 -18.11
CA TYR A 536 -8.97 -5.48 -18.11
C TYR A 536 -9.37 -4.22 -18.88
N GLU A 537 -10.67 -4.07 -19.18
CA GLU A 537 -11.19 -2.88 -19.83
C GLU A 537 -10.85 -1.61 -19.02
N GLY A 538 -10.23 -0.64 -19.68
CA GLY A 538 -9.76 0.60 -19.05
C GLY A 538 -8.31 0.56 -18.53
N ASP A 539 -7.63 -0.59 -18.54
CA ASP A 539 -6.20 -0.66 -18.20
C ASP A 539 -5.34 -0.06 -19.35
N PRO A 540 -4.40 0.85 -19.06
CA PRO A 540 -3.48 1.42 -20.06
C PRO A 540 -2.20 0.60 -20.23
N TYR A 541 -1.97 -0.38 -19.36
CA TYR A 541 -0.71 -1.12 -19.24
C TYR A 541 -0.34 -1.89 -20.51
N VAL A 542 0.96 -2.11 -20.69
CA VAL A 542 1.48 -2.98 -21.75
C VAL A 542 1.16 -4.43 -21.43
N ALA A 543 0.12 -4.96 -22.06
CA ALA A 543 -0.37 -6.31 -21.86
C ALA A 543 0.68 -7.37 -22.24
N LYS A 544 0.94 -8.29 -21.31
CA LYS A 544 1.58 -9.61 -21.52
C LYS A 544 3.03 -9.65 -22.01
N ILE A 545 3.69 -8.51 -22.27
CA ILE A 545 5.08 -8.49 -22.73
C ILE A 545 6.06 -8.92 -21.64
N SER A 546 5.88 -8.48 -20.39
CA SER A 546 6.78 -8.82 -19.27
C SER A 546 6.80 -10.31 -18.91
N TRP A 547 5.78 -11.09 -19.29
CA TRP A 547 5.71 -12.53 -19.03
C TRP A 547 6.91 -13.32 -19.56
N ARG A 548 7.29 -13.13 -20.84
CA ARG A 548 8.47 -13.82 -21.38
C ARG A 548 9.75 -13.46 -20.63
N TYR A 549 9.90 -12.20 -20.22
CA TYR A 549 11.07 -11.74 -19.47
C TYR A 549 11.10 -12.29 -18.04
N LEU A 550 9.95 -12.45 -17.38
CA LEU A 550 9.82 -13.18 -16.11
C LEU A 550 10.29 -14.64 -16.26
N LEU A 551 9.88 -15.33 -17.33
CA LEU A 551 10.34 -16.69 -17.57
C LEU A 551 11.86 -16.73 -17.84
N ARG A 552 12.39 -15.80 -18.64
CA ARG A 552 13.84 -15.67 -18.89
C ARG A 552 14.64 -15.42 -17.59
N ALA A 553 14.10 -14.62 -16.67
CA ALA A 553 14.70 -14.40 -15.36
C ALA A 553 14.80 -15.69 -14.54
N ILE A 554 13.78 -16.56 -14.58
CA ILE A 554 13.80 -17.87 -13.91
C ILE A 554 14.85 -18.80 -14.55
N GLU A 555 15.00 -18.78 -15.88
CA GLU A 555 16.04 -19.54 -16.58
C GLU A 555 17.46 -19.04 -16.22
N TRP A 556 17.65 -17.73 -16.06
CA TRP A 556 18.91 -17.17 -15.56
C TRP A 556 19.18 -17.55 -14.10
N CYS A 557 18.17 -17.48 -13.22
CA CYS A 557 18.29 -18.01 -11.85
C CYS A 557 18.76 -19.47 -11.85
N ARG A 558 18.12 -20.33 -12.67
CA ARG A 558 18.50 -21.73 -12.81
C ARG A 558 19.96 -21.91 -13.25
N LYS A 559 20.37 -21.20 -14.32
CA LYS A 559 21.74 -21.24 -14.87
C LYS A 559 22.82 -20.94 -13.82
N TYR A 560 22.50 -20.14 -12.80
CA TYR A 560 23.42 -19.76 -11.73
C TYR A 560 23.13 -20.47 -10.38
N GLY A 561 22.23 -21.45 -10.33
CA GLY A 561 21.87 -22.20 -9.11
C GLY A 561 21.05 -21.40 -8.10
N ILE A 562 20.48 -20.28 -8.49
CA ILE A 562 19.74 -19.34 -7.64
C ILE A 562 18.28 -19.77 -7.55
N ARG A 563 17.70 -19.77 -6.34
CA ARG A 563 16.28 -20.08 -6.10
C ARG A 563 15.39 -18.84 -6.21
N VAL A 564 14.11 -19.02 -6.54
CA VAL A 564 13.18 -17.94 -6.87
C VAL A 564 12.06 -17.83 -5.84
N LYS A 565 11.87 -16.61 -5.33
CA LYS A 565 10.62 -16.13 -4.73
C LYS A 565 9.82 -15.39 -5.80
N LEU A 566 8.75 -15.98 -6.30
CA LEU A 566 7.77 -15.27 -7.11
C LEU A 566 6.97 -14.31 -6.24
N ASP A 567 6.65 -13.12 -6.75
CA ASP A 567 5.92 -12.11 -6.01
C ASP A 567 4.92 -11.37 -6.91
N LEU A 568 3.61 -11.62 -6.72
CA LEU A 568 2.56 -10.89 -7.42
C LEU A 568 2.43 -9.48 -6.80
N HIS A 569 3.17 -8.54 -7.38
CA HIS A 569 3.48 -7.26 -6.76
C HIS A 569 2.38 -6.21 -6.92
N GLY A 570 1.51 -6.38 -7.92
CA GLY A 570 0.32 -5.56 -8.14
C GLY A 570 -0.86 -6.41 -8.59
N VAL A 571 -2.00 -6.26 -7.90
CA VAL A 571 -3.27 -6.93 -8.24
C VAL A 571 -4.33 -5.94 -8.77
N PRO A 572 -5.35 -6.40 -9.51
CA PRO A 572 -6.39 -5.53 -10.05
C PRO A 572 -7.04 -4.64 -8.98
N GLY A 573 -7.19 -3.36 -9.28
CA GLY A 573 -7.72 -2.35 -8.35
C GLY A 573 -6.71 -1.77 -7.35
N SER A 574 -5.48 -2.29 -7.29
CA SER A 574 -4.44 -2.00 -6.29
C SER A 574 -4.83 -2.39 -4.84
N GLN A 575 -3.88 -3.05 -4.17
CA GLN A 575 -3.98 -3.52 -2.78
C GLN A 575 -3.49 -2.51 -1.73
N ASN A 576 -2.77 -1.46 -2.14
CA ASN A 576 -2.19 -0.47 -1.23
C ASN A 576 -2.31 0.99 -1.70
N GLY A 577 -2.62 1.21 -2.98
CA GLY A 577 -2.78 2.55 -3.54
C GLY A 577 -1.47 3.30 -3.76
N TRP A 578 -0.33 2.60 -3.84
CA TRP A 578 0.99 3.18 -4.07
C TRP A 578 1.56 2.85 -5.46
N THR A 579 2.56 3.61 -5.89
CA THR A 579 3.15 3.57 -7.24
C THR A 579 3.65 2.19 -7.64
N HIS A 580 4.34 1.49 -6.73
CA HIS A 580 4.84 0.12 -6.96
C HIS A 580 3.73 -0.97 -7.03
N SER A 581 2.46 -0.66 -6.73
CA SER A 581 1.35 -1.56 -7.13
C SER A 581 0.91 -1.38 -8.59
N GLY A 582 1.57 -0.48 -9.33
CA GLY A 582 1.23 -0.01 -10.68
C GLY A 582 0.41 1.28 -10.71
N ARG A 583 -0.34 1.58 -9.64
CA ARG A 583 -1.27 2.71 -9.61
C ARG A 583 -1.41 3.36 -8.23
N LEU A 584 -0.98 4.61 -8.14
CA LEU A 584 -1.19 5.51 -7.00
C LEU A 584 -2.69 5.88 -6.88
N GLY A 585 -3.23 5.90 -5.65
CA GLY A 585 -4.57 6.43 -5.36
C GLY A 585 -5.48 5.46 -4.58
N LYS A 586 -6.78 5.46 -4.90
CA LYS A 586 -7.79 4.70 -4.15
C LYS A 586 -7.60 3.19 -4.29
N ILE A 587 -7.43 2.49 -3.17
CA ILE A 587 -7.46 1.02 -3.07
C ILE A 587 -8.85 0.50 -3.47
N ARG A 588 -8.91 -0.32 -4.53
CA ARG A 588 -10.14 -0.94 -5.06
C ARG A 588 -10.09 -2.46 -5.12
N TRP A 589 -9.02 -3.08 -4.61
CA TRP A 589 -9.00 -4.50 -4.30
C TRP A 589 -9.71 -4.71 -2.95
N LEU A 590 -10.67 -5.65 -2.86
CA LEU A 590 -11.53 -5.95 -1.69
C LEU A 590 -12.41 -4.80 -1.14
N ASN A 591 -12.17 -3.55 -1.54
CA ASN A 591 -12.87 -2.33 -1.14
C ASN A 591 -13.64 -1.67 -2.31
N GLY A 592 -14.74 -0.98 -1.98
CA GLY A 592 -15.59 -0.28 -2.96
C GLY A 592 -16.46 -1.21 -3.81
N ASP A 593 -17.21 -0.61 -4.75
CA ASP A 593 -18.20 -1.33 -5.58
C ASP A 593 -17.56 -2.43 -6.47
N ASP A 594 -16.33 -2.21 -6.94
CA ASP A 594 -15.53 -3.19 -7.70
C ASP A 594 -14.71 -4.15 -6.81
N GLY A 595 -14.79 -4.02 -5.48
CA GLY A 595 -13.90 -4.71 -4.54
C GLY A 595 -13.92 -6.23 -4.67
N ASP A 596 -15.12 -6.81 -4.74
CA ASP A 596 -15.30 -8.26 -4.86
C ASP A 596 -15.01 -8.76 -6.30
N LEU A 597 -15.20 -7.92 -7.33
CA LEU A 597 -14.80 -8.21 -8.72
C LEU A 597 -13.28 -8.28 -8.85
N ASN A 598 -12.57 -7.32 -8.26
CA ASN A 598 -11.10 -7.28 -8.25
C ASN A 598 -10.51 -8.41 -7.41
N ALA A 599 -11.16 -8.79 -6.31
CA ALA A 599 -10.82 -9.99 -5.54
C ALA A 599 -10.95 -11.26 -6.40
N LYS A 600 -12.09 -11.46 -7.09
CA LYS A 600 -12.29 -12.59 -8.01
C LYS A 600 -11.23 -12.63 -9.11
N ARG A 601 -10.95 -11.49 -9.76
CA ARG A 601 -9.89 -11.36 -10.78
C ARG A 601 -8.52 -11.80 -10.25
N SER A 602 -8.13 -11.36 -9.05
CA SER A 602 -6.85 -11.78 -8.44
C SER A 602 -6.78 -13.29 -8.14
N LEU A 603 -7.90 -13.94 -7.77
CA LEU A 603 -7.96 -15.39 -7.61
C LEU A 603 -7.88 -16.14 -8.96
N GLU A 604 -8.53 -15.62 -10.01
CA GLU A 604 -8.42 -16.13 -11.39
C GLU A 604 -6.99 -16.01 -11.96
N ILE A 605 -6.25 -14.98 -11.55
CA ILE A 605 -4.83 -14.81 -11.88
C ILE A 605 -3.98 -15.87 -11.17
N HIS A 606 -4.24 -16.15 -9.88
CA HIS A 606 -3.57 -17.25 -9.18
C HIS A 606 -3.87 -18.63 -9.76
N ASP A 607 -5.08 -18.88 -10.24
CA ASP A 607 -5.44 -20.15 -10.89
C ASP A 607 -4.60 -20.39 -12.15
N GLN A 608 -4.49 -19.37 -13.03
CA GLN A 608 -3.64 -19.41 -14.22
C GLN A 608 -2.15 -19.57 -13.87
N LEU A 609 -1.63 -18.73 -12.96
CA LEU A 609 -0.22 -18.75 -12.54
C LEU A 609 0.17 -20.08 -11.88
N SER A 610 -0.63 -20.59 -10.95
CA SER A 610 -0.32 -21.84 -10.25
C SER A 610 -0.44 -23.05 -11.16
N THR A 611 -1.41 -23.09 -12.08
CA THR A 611 -1.47 -24.11 -13.12
C THR A 611 -0.20 -24.11 -13.98
N PHE A 612 0.33 -22.93 -14.33
CA PHE A 612 1.58 -22.81 -15.07
C PHE A 612 2.80 -23.23 -14.25
N PHE A 613 2.93 -22.76 -13.00
CA PHE A 613 4.10 -23.04 -12.15
C PHE A 613 4.09 -24.41 -11.46
N ALA A 614 3.02 -25.20 -11.59
CA ALA A 614 2.97 -26.59 -11.15
C ALA A 614 3.76 -27.58 -12.04
N GLN A 615 4.16 -27.15 -13.24
CA GLN A 615 4.99 -27.94 -14.17
C GLN A 615 6.32 -28.38 -13.52
N ASP A 616 6.77 -29.60 -13.82
CA ASP A 616 7.96 -30.21 -13.19
C ASP A 616 9.20 -29.30 -13.21
N ARG A 617 9.43 -28.60 -14.32
CA ARG A 617 10.56 -27.66 -14.51
C ARG A 617 10.70 -26.62 -13.40
N TYR A 618 9.61 -26.21 -12.74
CA TYR A 618 9.63 -25.13 -11.76
C TYR A 618 9.83 -25.61 -10.32
N LYS A 619 9.63 -26.90 -10.04
CA LYS A 619 9.60 -27.44 -8.67
C LYS A 619 10.89 -27.22 -7.87
N ASN A 620 12.03 -27.19 -8.56
CA ASN A 620 13.37 -27.06 -7.98
C ASN A 620 13.86 -25.60 -7.88
N VAL A 621 13.39 -24.73 -8.78
CA VAL A 621 13.84 -23.32 -8.87
C VAL A 621 12.83 -22.33 -8.26
N VAL A 622 11.53 -22.51 -8.45
CA VAL A 622 10.48 -21.70 -7.81
C VAL A 622 10.11 -22.34 -6.49
N THR A 623 10.90 -22.07 -5.46
CA THR A 623 10.72 -22.67 -4.12
C THR A 623 9.81 -21.84 -3.22
N ILE A 624 9.57 -20.56 -3.53
CA ILE A 624 8.74 -19.65 -2.75
C ILE A 624 7.73 -18.92 -3.67
N TYR A 625 6.46 -18.85 -3.27
CA TYR A 625 5.36 -18.27 -4.06
C TYR A 625 4.58 -17.24 -3.23
N GLY A 626 4.77 -15.95 -3.54
CA GLY A 626 4.07 -14.83 -2.92
C GLY A 626 2.68 -14.59 -3.51
N LEU A 627 1.68 -14.53 -2.62
CA LEU A 627 0.28 -14.36 -3.00
C LEU A 627 -0.02 -12.91 -3.40
N VAL A 628 0.33 -11.94 -2.56
CA VAL A 628 0.18 -10.52 -2.87
C VAL A 628 1.18 -9.70 -2.07
N ASN A 629 1.90 -8.80 -2.75
CA ASN A 629 2.78 -7.86 -2.08
C ASN A 629 1.98 -6.83 -1.26
N GLU A 630 2.42 -6.54 -0.04
CA GLU A 630 2.00 -5.33 0.70
C GLU A 630 0.49 -4.98 0.66
N PRO A 631 -0.44 -5.87 1.02
CA PRO A 631 -1.85 -5.51 1.15
C PRO A 631 -2.04 -4.56 2.33
N PHE A 632 -2.58 -3.36 2.10
CA PHE A 632 -2.65 -2.32 3.13
C PHE A 632 -3.81 -2.56 4.13
N MET A 633 -3.65 -3.54 5.03
CA MET A 633 -4.65 -4.01 6.03
C MET A 633 -5.07 -2.97 7.08
N ILE A 634 -4.61 -1.73 6.93
CA ILE A 634 -4.98 -0.58 7.74
C ILE A 634 -6.19 0.15 7.13
N SER A 635 -6.31 0.09 5.80
CA SER A 635 -7.47 0.58 5.03
C SER A 635 -8.30 -0.56 4.40
N LEU A 636 -7.75 -1.77 4.32
CA LEU A 636 -8.48 -2.98 3.98
C LEU A 636 -9.02 -3.66 5.24
N SER A 637 -10.11 -4.42 5.11
CA SER A 637 -10.53 -5.34 6.18
C SER A 637 -9.55 -6.50 6.29
N VAL A 638 -8.89 -6.63 7.45
CA VAL A 638 -8.00 -7.76 7.80
C VAL A 638 -8.67 -9.10 7.50
N GLU A 639 -9.93 -9.28 7.93
CA GLU A 639 -10.71 -10.50 7.70
C GLU A 639 -10.87 -10.81 6.20
N LYS A 640 -11.18 -9.81 5.37
CA LYS A 640 -11.29 -10.01 3.92
C LYS A 640 -9.96 -10.47 3.32
N VAL A 641 -8.83 -9.90 3.74
CA VAL A 641 -7.51 -10.28 3.22
C VAL A 641 -7.13 -11.69 3.66
N LEU A 642 -7.36 -12.07 4.92
CA LEU A 642 -7.08 -13.42 5.42
C LEU A 642 -7.97 -14.49 4.77
N ASN A 643 -9.26 -14.20 4.56
CA ASN A 643 -10.18 -15.10 3.85
C ASN A 643 -9.78 -15.24 2.36
N TRP A 644 -9.38 -14.14 1.72
CA TRP A 644 -8.83 -14.18 0.36
C TRP A 644 -7.53 -15.01 0.30
N THR A 645 -6.67 -14.89 1.32
CA THR A 645 -5.40 -15.64 1.43
C THR A 645 -5.63 -17.14 1.50
N GLN A 646 -6.63 -17.59 2.29
CA GLN A 646 -7.03 -19.01 2.32
C GLN A 646 -7.50 -19.48 0.94
N ASN A 647 -8.42 -18.75 0.30
CA ASN A 647 -8.92 -19.10 -1.04
C ASN A 647 -7.78 -19.17 -2.09
N ALA A 648 -6.84 -18.22 -2.06
CA ALA A 648 -5.70 -18.19 -2.97
C ALA A 648 -4.76 -19.39 -2.71
N ALA A 649 -4.47 -19.69 -1.45
CA ALA A 649 -3.66 -20.85 -1.06
C ALA A 649 -4.31 -22.18 -1.47
N GLU A 650 -5.62 -22.34 -1.29
CA GLU A 650 -6.37 -23.52 -1.74
C GLU A 650 -6.28 -23.73 -3.26
N ILE A 651 -6.45 -22.67 -4.06
CA ILE A 651 -6.28 -22.71 -5.52
C ILE A 651 -4.86 -23.15 -5.89
N VAL A 652 -3.85 -22.49 -5.30
CA VAL A 652 -2.44 -22.74 -5.62
C VAL A 652 -2.02 -24.18 -5.26
N ARG A 653 -2.47 -24.69 -4.11
CA ARG A 653 -2.23 -26.07 -3.67
C ARG A 653 -2.99 -27.10 -4.51
N LYS A 654 -4.26 -26.84 -4.84
CA LYS A 654 -5.09 -27.69 -5.71
C LYS A 654 -4.46 -27.88 -7.09
N ASN A 655 -3.84 -26.83 -7.64
CA ASN A 655 -3.19 -26.88 -8.94
C ASN A 655 -1.80 -27.56 -8.91
N GLY A 656 -1.29 -27.96 -7.73
CA GLY A 656 -0.09 -28.79 -7.58
C GLY A 656 1.20 -28.05 -7.24
N VAL A 657 1.14 -26.76 -6.91
CA VAL A 657 2.32 -25.99 -6.48
C VAL A 657 2.67 -26.34 -5.03
N ASN A 658 3.85 -26.93 -4.84
CA ASN A 658 4.38 -27.32 -3.51
C ASN A 658 5.34 -26.28 -2.88
N ALA A 659 5.62 -25.18 -3.58
CA ALA A 659 6.44 -24.06 -3.08
C ALA A 659 5.90 -23.50 -1.75
N THR A 660 6.77 -22.95 -0.91
CA THR A 660 6.33 -22.25 0.31
C THR A 660 5.51 -21.03 -0.06
N LEU A 661 4.28 -20.93 0.45
CA LEU A 661 3.41 -19.78 0.19
C LEU A 661 3.85 -18.59 1.06
N VAL A 662 3.56 -17.37 0.61
CA VAL A 662 3.90 -16.17 1.38
C VAL A 662 2.71 -15.21 1.48
N LEU A 663 2.41 -14.81 2.72
CA LEU A 663 1.48 -13.75 3.10
C LEU A 663 2.26 -12.59 3.71
N HIS A 664 2.09 -11.38 3.20
CA HIS A 664 2.65 -10.17 3.82
C HIS A 664 1.86 -9.74 5.06
N ASP A 665 2.57 -9.27 6.09
CA ASP A 665 2.07 -8.91 7.44
C ASP A 665 1.07 -7.74 7.52
N GLY A 666 0.73 -7.16 6.37
CA GLY A 666 -0.30 -6.16 6.21
C GLY A 666 -0.05 -4.81 6.90
N PHE A 667 1.20 -4.45 7.18
CA PHE A 667 1.54 -3.21 7.94
C PHE A 667 1.00 -3.25 9.37
N LEU A 668 0.76 -4.44 9.90
CA LEU A 668 0.31 -4.66 11.27
C LEU A 668 1.52 -5.03 12.12
N ASN A 669 1.59 -4.49 13.34
CA ASN A 669 2.62 -4.89 14.31
C ASN A 669 2.79 -6.42 14.34
N LEU A 670 4.04 -6.89 14.23
CA LEU A 670 4.35 -8.32 14.29
C LEU A 670 3.88 -8.98 15.60
N ASP A 671 3.80 -8.24 16.71
CA ASP A 671 3.29 -8.76 17.99
C ASP A 671 1.84 -9.24 17.97
N LYS A 672 1.01 -8.77 17.02
CA LYS A 672 -0.39 -9.21 16.85
C LYS A 672 -0.51 -10.54 16.13
N TRP A 673 0.47 -10.87 15.29
CA TRP A 673 0.49 -12.11 14.54
C TRP A 673 0.72 -13.34 15.45
N ASP A 674 1.07 -13.14 16.73
CA ASP A 674 1.10 -14.21 17.76
C ASP A 674 -0.26 -14.88 18.05
N LYS A 675 -1.37 -14.28 17.59
CA LYS A 675 -2.76 -14.77 17.77
C LYS A 675 -3.63 -14.64 16.53
N MET A 676 -3.17 -13.92 15.51
CA MET A 676 -3.89 -13.82 14.23
C MET A 676 -3.52 -14.99 13.33
N PHE A 677 -4.49 -15.46 12.55
CA PHE A 677 -4.31 -16.41 11.45
C PHE A 677 -3.46 -17.63 11.84
N GLN A 678 -3.77 -18.25 12.98
CA GLN A 678 -3.10 -19.45 13.51
C GLN A 678 -3.59 -20.74 12.84
N ASP A 679 -4.69 -20.62 12.08
CA ASP A 679 -5.29 -21.57 11.16
C ASP A 679 -4.82 -21.35 9.71
N HIS A 680 -3.64 -20.74 9.53
CA HIS A 680 -3.06 -20.53 8.21
C HIS A 680 -2.75 -21.85 7.49
N PRO A 681 -2.75 -21.88 6.15
CA PRO A 681 -2.34 -23.05 5.37
C PRO A 681 -0.92 -23.55 5.69
N ASP A 682 -0.71 -24.86 5.57
CA ASP A 682 0.60 -25.50 5.74
C ASP A 682 1.65 -25.00 4.74
N ASN A 683 2.91 -24.97 5.19
CA ASN A 683 4.07 -24.48 4.43
C ASN A 683 3.84 -23.05 3.89
N MET A 684 3.56 -22.13 4.81
CA MET A 684 3.41 -20.69 4.57
C MET A 684 4.39 -19.88 5.44
N TYR A 685 4.94 -18.81 4.89
CA TYR A 685 5.70 -17.80 5.61
C TYR A 685 4.91 -16.50 5.78
N LEU A 686 5.09 -15.85 6.92
CA LEU A 686 4.76 -14.45 7.13
C LEU A 686 5.91 -13.59 6.59
N ASP A 687 5.58 -12.67 5.68
CA ASP A 687 6.54 -11.73 5.10
C ASP A 687 6.47 -10.40 5.84
N THR A 688 7.62 -9.87 6.22
CA THR A 688 7.71 -8.55 6.85
C THR A 688 8.74 -7.67 6.18
N HIS A 689 8.36 -6.42 5.92
CA HIS A 689 9.21 -5.43 5.28
C HIS A 689 9.68 -4.42 6.32
N GLN A 690 10.99 -4.22 6.44
CA GLN A 690 11.59 -3.51 7.57
C GLN A 690 12.51 -2.38 7.09
N TYR A 691 12.14 -1.14 7.44
CA TYR A 691 12.80 0.10 7.03
C TYR A 691 12.72 1.11 8.18
N THR A 692 13.77 1.91 8.41
CA THR A 692 13.73 2.99 9.43
C THR A 692 13.42 4.37 8.83
N THR A 693 13.49 4.52 7.51
CA THR A 693 13.44 5.81 6.80
C THR A 693 12.05 6.42 6.66
N PHE A 694 11.00 5.60 6.77
CA PHE A 694 9.62 6.09 6.63
C PHE A 694 8.99 6.48 7.97
N ASN A 695 9.63 6.09 9.08
CA ASN A 695 9.22 6.38 10.44
C ASN A 695 9.80 7.69 10.97
N ASN A 696 8.92 8.65 11.27
CA ASN A 696 9.31 9.93 11.87
C ASN A 696 10.01 9.80 13.24
N GLY A 697 9.93 8.64 13.89
CA GLY A 697 10.60 8.31 15.15
C GLY A 697 11.92 7.54 14.99
N GLU A 698 12.16 6.87 13.85
CA GLU A 698 13.37 6.06 13.61
C GLU A 698 14.35 6.75 12.65
N ILE A 699 13.87 7.51 11.65
CA ILE A 699 14.73 8.31 10.77
C ILE A 699 15.58 9.34 11.56
N VAL A 700 15.04 9.83 12.69
CA VAL A 700 15.67 10.80 13.59
C VAL A 700 16.67 10.20 14.59
N LEU A 701 16.85 8.89 14.60
CA LEU A 701 17.87 8.24 15.44
C LEU A 701 19.27 8.59 14.94
N ASN A 702 20.22 8.76 15.86
CA ASN A 702 21.63 8.92 15.48
C ASN A 702 22.20 7.60 14.92
N HIS A 703 23.33 7.68 14.24
CA HIS A 703 23.94 6.57 13.51
C HIS A 703 24.15 5.31 14.37
N THR A 704 24.65 5.47 15.60
CA THR A 704 24.82 4.36 16.57
C THR A 704 23.47 3.79 17.01
N ALA A 705 22.51 4.63 17.39
CA ALA A 705 21.19 4.20 17.86
C ALA A 705 20.36 3.49 16.76
N LYS A 706 20.60 3.78 15.47
CA LYS A 706 20.02 2.99 14.38
C LYS A 706 20.53 1.55 14.41
N VAL A 707 21.83 1.32 14.60
CA VAL A 707 22.41 -0.03 14.72
C VAL A 707 21.92 -0.73 16.00
N GLU A 708 21.87 -0.02 17.13
CA GLU A 708 21.32 -0.56 18.39
C GLU A 708 19.85 -0.97 18.27
N LEU A 709 19.01 -0.18 17.58
CA LEU A 709 17.60 -0.54 17.32
C LEU A 709 17.47 -1.91 16.64
N ILE A 710 18.30 -2.18 15.63
CA ILE A 710 18.30 -3.47 14.93
C ILE A 710 18.67 -4.61 15.89
N CYS A 711 19.76 -4.44 16.64
CA CYS A 711 20.33 -5.51 17.44
C CYS A 711 19.58 -5.78 18.76
N ASP A 712 19.04 -4.74 19.39
CA ASP A 712 18.39 -4.84 20.70
C ASP A 712 16.86 -4.91 20.61
N SER A 713 16.24 -4.41 19.52
CA SER A 713 14.79 -4.43 19.34
C SER A 713 14.34 -5.35 18.21
N TRP A 714 14.83 -5.17 16.97
CA TRP A 714 14.35 -5.97 15.83
C TRP A 714 14.76 -7.45 15.97
N ARG A 715 16.03 -7.74 16.30
CA ARG A 715 16.53 -9.12 16.40
C ARG A 715 15.77 -9.97 17.45
N PRO A 716 15.52 -9.52 18.71
CA PRO A 716 14.68 -10.28 19.63
C PRO A 716 13.22 -10.43 19.16
N MET A 717 12.68 -9.42 18.49
CA MET A 717 11.30 -9.42 17.97
C MET A 717 11.13 -10.42 16.81
N LEU A 718 12.07 -10.44 15.85
CA LEU A 718 12.14 -11.40 14.75
C LEU A 718 12.29 -12.84 15.27
N LYS A 719 13.19 -13.06 16.22
CA LYS A 719 13.35 -14.36 16.89
C LYS A 719 12.07 -14.82 17.60
N LYS A 720 11.31 -13.89 18.21
CA LYS A 720 10.03 -14.20 18.85
C LYS A 720 8.96 -14.57 17.83
N ILE A 721 8.79 -13.77 16.77
CA ILE A 721 7.70 -14.00 15.80
C ILE A 721 7.91 -15.27 14.97
N ASN A 722 9.16 -15.63 14.68
CA ASN A 722 9.56 -16.86 13.98
C ASN A 722 9.23 -18.16 14.76
N SER A 723 8.81 -18.06 16.03
CA SER A 723 8.52 -19.20 16.91
C SER A 723 7.04 -19.58 16.90
N THR A 724 6.71 -20.82 16.54
CA THR A 724 5.33 -21.35 16.56
C THR A 724 4.72 -21.48 17.96
N SER A 725 5.52 -21.37 19.03
CA SER A 725 5.03 -21.47 20.42
C SER A 725 4.80 -20.12 21.10
N SER A 726 5.28 -19.02 20.53
CA SER A 726 5.29 -17.68 21.17
C SER A 726 5.14 -16.51 20.21
N GLY A 727 4.96 -16.80 18.92
CA GLY A 727 4.82 -15.92 17.78
C GLY A 727 3.89 -16.57 16.76
N TRP A 728 4.06 -16.24 15.48
CA TRP A 728 3.22 -16.78 14.41
C TRP A 728 3.80 -18.10 13.87
N GLY A 729 5.12 -18.18 13.75
CA GLY A 729 5.81 -19.26 13.06
C GLY A 729 6.75 -18.72 11.97
N PRO A 730 7.18 -19.55 11.01
CA PRO A 730 8.18 -19.20 10.00
C PRO A 730 7.97 -17.81 9.37
N THR A 731 8.87 -16.87 9.70
CA THR A 731 8.79 -15.47 9.27
C THR A 731 10.01 -15.10 8.43
N ILE A 732 9.84 -14.35 7.34
CA ILE A 732 10.91 -13.94 6.43
C ILE A 732 10.90 -12.42 6.25
N CYS A 733 12.08 -11.81 6.05
CA CYS A 733 12.16 -10.41 5.67
C CYS A 733 12.24 -10.26 4.14
N GLY A 734 11.10 -10.00 3.48
CA GLY A 734 11.00 -9.90 2.02
C GLY A 734 11.58 -8.62 1.42
N GLU A 735 11.69 -7.57 2.22
CA GLU A 735 12.27 -6.29 1.83
C GLU A 735 12.90 -5.55 3.01
N TRP A 736 14.08 -5.00 2.76
CA TRP A 736 14.82 -4.09 3.64
C TRP A 736 15.90 -3.37 2.82
N SER A 737 16.48 -2.29 3.34
CA SER A 737 17.64 -1.64 2.73
C SER A 737 18.57 -1.04 3.79
N GLN A 738 19.76 -0.62 3.38
CA GLN A 738 20.67 0.12 4.26
C GLN A 738 20.47 1.64 4.18
N ALA A 739 19.40 2.11 3.53
CA ALA A 739 19.11 3.53 3.50
C ALA A 739 18.83 4.05 4.91
N ASP A 740 19.57 5.08 5.31
CA ASP A 740 19.44 5.75 6.60
C ASP A 740 18.60 7.04 6.50
N THR A 741 18.32 7.51 5.29
CA THR A 741 17.53 8.70 4.98
C THR A 741 16.47 8.42 3.90
N ASP A 742 15.41 9.24 3.82
CA ASP A 742 14.42 9.16 2.74
C ASP A 742 14.76 10.05 1.52
N CYS A 743 16.06 10.26 1.30
CA CYS A 743 16.63 11.22 0.35
C CYS A 743 16.60 10.82 -1.13
N ALA A 744 16.40 9.53 -1.42
CA ALA A 744 16.39 9.04 -2.79
C ALA A 744 15.28 9.71 -3.62
N LYS A 745 15.63 10.18 -4.81
CA LYS A 745 14.72 10.93 -5.70
C LYS A 745 13.43 10.15 -5.97
N TYR A 746 12.28 10.78 -5.71
CA TYR A 746 10.94 10.21 -5.85
C TYR A 746 10.59 9.01 -4.95
N LEU A 747 11.41 8.66 -3.95
CA LEU A 747 11.12 7.56 -3.01
C LEU A 747 9.76 7.75 -2.33
N ASN A 748 9.41 9.01 -2.02
CA ASN A 748 8.13 9.42 -1.46
C ASN A 748 7.04 9.71 -2.51
N ASN A 749 7.18 9.18 -3.73
CA ASN A 749 6.43 9.47 -4.96
C ASN A 749 6.92 10.70 -5.75
N VAL A 750 6.59 10.73 -7.04
CA VAL A 750 6.85 11.86 -7.94
C VAL A 750 6.16 13.13 -7.44
N GLY A 751 6.90 14.23 -7.34
CA GLY A 751 6.39 15.52 -6.89
C GLY A 751 6.26 15.67 -5.36
N ARG A 752 6.66 14.67 -4.56
CA ARG A 752 6.77 14.79 -3.10
C ARG A 752 8.24 14.93 -2.68
N GLY A 753 8.49 15.72 -1.63
CA GLY A 753 9.80 15.89 -1.01
C GLY A 753 10.15 14.82 0.02
N THR A 754 11.08 15.16 0.92
CA THR A 754 11.70 14.27 1.91
C THR A 754 11.30 14.65 3.33
N ARG A 755 11.23 13.67 4.24
CA ARG A 755 11.13 13.92 5.68
C ARG A 755 12.43 14.56 6.18
N TRP A 756 13.57 14.07 5.68
CA TRP A 756 14.92 14.54 6.03
C TRP A 756 15.06 16.07 5.92
N GLU A 757 14.72 16.66 4.77
CA GLU A 757 14.79 18.12 4.52
C GLU A 757 13.49 18.86 4.86
N GLY A 758 12.51 18.16 5.45
CA GLY A 758 11.23 18.72 5.83
C GLY A 758 10.33 19.16 4.66
N THR A 759 10.59 18.67 3.45
CA THR A 759 9.86 19.01 2.21
C THR A 759 8.74 18.03 1.84
N TYR A 760 8.51 16.98 2.65
CA TYR A 760 7.50 15.94 2.43
C TYR A 760 6.04 16.44 2.43
N ASP A 761 5.67 17.22 3.45
CA ASP A 761 4.30 17.72 3.67
C ASP A 761 4.14 19.14 3.06
N THR A 762 3.20 19.34 2.13
CA THR A 762 2.92 20.66 1.57
C THR A 762 2.46 21.64 2.67
N GLY A 763 3.21 22.73 2.88
CA GLY A 763 2.95 23.70 3.95
C GLY A 763 3.58 23.35 5.30
N SER A 764 4.44 22.32 5.36
CA SER A 764 5.35 22.06 6.47
C SER A 764 6.79 22.32 6.02
N SER A 765 7.64 22.74 6.95
CA SER A 765 9.11 22.79 6.80
C SER A 765 9.75 22.01 7.98
N THR A 766 9.11 20.92 8.40
CA THR A 766 9.52 20.18 9.60
C THR A 766 10.52 19.11 9.18
N GLU A 767 11.80 19.40 9.33
CA GLU A 767 12.89 18.44 9.13
C GLU A 767 12.77 17.27 10.13
N TYR A 768 13.04 16.05 9.65
CA TYR A 768 13.09 14.82 10.45
C TYR A 768 14.45 14.17 10.27
N CYS A 769 15.41 14.62 11.06
CA CYS A 769 16.73 14.04 11.19
C CYS A 769 17.26 14.25 12.63
N PRO A 770 18.40 13.65 13.00
CA PRO A 770 18.97 13.79 14.35
C PRO A 770 19.23 15.24 14.79
N THR A 771 19.67 16.12 13.88
CA THR A 771 20.06 17.49 14.19
C THR A 771 18.94 18.54 14.08
N ALA A 772 17.73 18.15 13.66
CA ALA A 772 16.64 19.06 13.28
C ALA A 772 16.14 20.05 14.36
N ASP A 773 16.43 19.81 15.65
CA ASP A 773 15.99 20.70 16.74
C ASP A 773 17.08 21.73 17.13
N ASP A 774 18.34 21.29 17.25
CA ASP A 774 19.43 22.04 17.93
C ASP A 774 20.74 22.12 17.11
N GLY A 775 20.79 21.58 15.89
CA GLY A 775 21.99 21.49 15.06
C GLY A 775 21.84 22.08 13.65
N PRO A 776 22.75 21.74 12.71
CA PRO A 776 22.62 22.13 11.31
C PRO A 776 21.37 21.53 10.67
N SER A 777 20.75 22.28 9.75
CA SER A 777 19.69 21.74 8.88
C SER A 777 20.21 20.55 8.08
N CYS A 778 19.36 19.55 7.92
CA CYS A 778 19.66 18.35 7.17
C CYS A 778 19.46 18.56 5.68
N SER A 779 20.35 17.96 4.89
CA SER A 779 20.28 18.00 3.44
C SER A 779 20.56 16.63 2.84
N CYS A 780 19.80 16.30 1.81
CA CYS A 780 19.98 15.12 0.99
C CYS A 780 21.16 15.23 0.01
N THR A 781 21.93 16.33 0.04
CA THR A 781 23.04 16.56 -0.89
C THR A 781 24.07 15.43 -0.83
N LYS A 782 24.62 15.13 0.35
CA LYS A 782 25.68 14.12 0.51
C LYS A 782 25.16 12.69 0.34
N ALA A 783 23.97 12.40 0.85
CA ALA A 783 23.30 11.12 0.63
C ALA A 783 23.08 10.83 -0.88
N ASN A 784 22.83 11.85 -1.71
CA ASN A 784 22.65 11.71 -3.16
C ASN A 784 23.93 11.94 -3.99
N GLU A 785 25.10 12.08 -3.37
CA GLU A 785 26.38 12.12 -4.11
C GLU A 785 26.74 10.73 -4.69
N GLU A 786 27.63 10.72 -5.69
CA GLU A 786 28.17 9.47 -6.22
C GLU A 786 28.92 8.66 -5.14
N PRO A 787 28.87 7.31 -5.18
CA PRO A 787 29.54 6.45 -4.19
C PRO A 787 31.06 6.63 -4.06
N SER A 788 31.70 7.23 -5.08
CA SER A 788 33.10 7.64 -5.05
C SER A 788 33.38 8.77 -4.05
N SER A 789 32.40 9.64 -3.80
CA SER A 789 32.50 10.80 -2.91
C SER A 789 32.11 10.47 -1.46
N PHE A 790 31.41 9.36 -1.23
CA PHE A 790 31.05 8.90 0.11
C PHE A 790 32.29 8.71 0.99
N SER A 791 32.27 9.36 2.17
CA SER A 791 33.34 9.23 3.16
C SER A 791 33.50 7.79 3.67
N ASP A 792 34.71 7.41 4.06
CA ASP A 792 34.99 6.08 4.62
C ASP A 792 34.15 5.78 5.88
N ALA A 793 33.86 6.82 6.68
CA ALA A 793 33.00 6.70 7.85
C ALA A 793 31.53 6.41 7.47
N TYR A 794 31.00 7.04 6.41
CA TYR A 794 29.65 6.74 5.90
C TYR A 794 29.59 5.35 5.26
N LYS A 795 30.60 4.96 4.46
CA LYS A 795 30.69 3.59 3.91
C LYS A 795 30.73 2.53 5.01
N LYS A 796 31.45 2.80 6.10
CA LYS A 796 31.47 1.92 7.28
C LYS A 796 30.13 1.89 8.02
N LEU A 797 29.44 3.02 8.15
CA LEU A 797 28.07 3.03 8.70
C LEU A 797 27.14 2.14 7.88
N LEU A 798 27.06 2.36 6.56
CA LEU A 798 26.17 1.58 5.69
C LEU A 798 26.48 0.08 5.76
N LEU A 799 27.76 -0.31 5.73
CA LEU A 799 28.18 -1.70 5.90
C LEU A 799 27.74 -2.30 7.24
N ILE A 800 28.04 -1.63 8.36
CA ILE A 800 27.68 -2.12 9.71
C ILE A 800 26.16 -2.16 9.89
N TYR A 801 25.43 -1.18 9.36
CA TYR A 801 23.97 -1.13 9.40
C TYR A 801 23.34 -2.24 8.56
N ALA A 802 23.90 -2.58 7.41
CA ALA A 802 23.49 -3.73 6.61
C ALA A 802 23.80 -5.06 7.31
N GLU A 803 25.00 -5.23 7.85
CA GLU A 803 25.42 -6.45 8.55
C GLU A 803 24.65 -6.68 9.86
N ALA A 804 24.28 -5.62 10.59
CA ALA A 804 23.37 -5.67 11.72
C ALA A 804 21.97 -6.19 11.31
N GLN A 805 21.43 -5.67 10.21
CA GLN A 805 20.14 -6.09 9.67
C GLN A 805 20.16 -7.56 9.21
N MET A 806 21.17 -7.98 8.45
CA MET A 806 21.40 -9.40 8.13
C MET A 806 21.45 -10.24 9.42
N SER A 807 22.24 -9.83 10.42
CA SER A 807 22.34 -10.55 11.71
C SER A 807 21.02 -10.61 12.50
N ALA A 808 20.05 -9.73 12.24
CA ALA A 808 18.72 -9.79 12.81
C ALA A 808 17.81 -10.74 12.02
N PHE A 809 17.75 -10.59 10.70
CA PHE A 809 16.89 -11.40 9.83
C PHE A 809 17.31 -12.87 9.72
N GLU A 810 18.61 -13.18 9.89
CA GLU A 810 19.13 -14.55 9.99
C GLU A 810 18.75 -15.25 11.31
N THR A 811 18.03 -14.59 12.24
CA THR A 811 17.33 -15.27 13.35
C THR A 811 15.94 -15.78 12.98
N ALA A 812 15.46 -15.42 11.79
CA ALA A 812 14.22 -15.86 11.17
C ALA A 812 14.54 -16.75 9.93
N GLN A 813 13.71 -16.78 8.88
CA GLN A 813 14.00 -17.55 7.67
C GLN A 813 15.10 -16.93 6.77
N GLY A 814 15.60 -15.74 7.11
CA GLY A 814 16.52 -14.96 6.28
C GLY A 814 15.84 -13.76 5.61
N TRP A 815 16.44 -13.26 4.53
CA TRP A 815 16.18 -11.92 4.02
C TRP A 815 16.29 -11.77 2.50
N PHE A 816 15.62 -10.74 1.96
CA PHE A 816 15.72 -10.28 0.59
C PHE A 816 15.99 -8.76 0.57
N TYR A 817 17.17 -8.34 0.12
CA TYR A 817 17.52 -6.92 0.04
C TYR A 817 16.71 -6.21 -1.05
N TRP A 818 16.19 -5.01 -0.77
CA TRP A 818 15.48 -4.16 -1.73
C TRP A 818 16.37 -2.97 -2.13
N THR A 819 16.92 -2.91 -3.34
CA THR A 819 16.82 -3.81 -4.51
C THR A 819 18.22 -4.11 -5.08
N TRP A 820 18.34 -4.99 -6.08
CA TRP A 820 19.62 -5.31 -6.72
C TRP A 820 20.24 -4.06 -7.37
N ARG A 821 19.46 -3.33 -8.16
CA ARG A 821 19.92 -2.21 -8.99
C ARG A 821 18.90 -1.07 -9.00
N THR A 822 19.42 0.16 -8.92
CA THR A 822 18.70 1.41 -9.16
C THR A 822 19.48 2.25 -10.17
N GLU A 823 18.86 3.28 -10.77
CA GLU A 823 19.61 4.23 -11.62
C GLU A 823 20.53 5.15 -10.79
N VAL A 824 20.01 5.74 -9.71
CA VAL A 824 20.69 6.80 -8.93
C VAL A 824 20.43 6.76 -7.41
N ALA A 825 19.77 5.73 -6.89
CA ALA A 825 19.44 5.60 -5.47
C ALA A 825 20.44 4.65 -4.77
N TYR A 826 21.62 5.16 -4.43
CA TYR A 826 22.80 4.33 -4.15
C TYR A 826 22.78 3.54 -2.84
N GLN A 827 22.04 4.00 -1.83
CA GLN A 827 21.75 3.25 -0.60
C GLN A 827 20.73 2.13 -0.83
N TRP A 828 20.00 2.16 -1.95
CA TRP A 828 18.96 1.18 -2.29
C TRP A 828 19.39 0.17 -3.36
N SER A 829 20.66 0.20 -3.79
CA SER A 829 21.22 -0.70 -4.79
C SER A 829 22.27 -1.61 -4.16
N TYR A 830 21.94 -2.89 -3.97
CA TYR A 830 22.87 -3.91 -3.48
C TYR A 830 24.12 -3.99 -4.37
N ARG A 831 23.93 -3.99 -5.69
CA ARG A 831 25.01 -4.06 -6.68
C ARG A 831 25.98 -2.88 -6.53
N THR A 832 25.46 -1.67 -6.36
CA THR A 832 26.29 -0.48 -6.18
C THR A 832 27.07 -0.55 -4.86
N ALA A 833 26.41 -0.97 -3.78
CA ALA A 833 27.02 -1.11 -2.47
C ALA A 833 28.14 -2.16 -2.43
N TRP A 834 27.89 -3.32 -3.05
CA TRP A 834 28.86 -4.41 -3.19
C TRP A 834 30.09 -3.97 -3.99
N LYS A 835 29.90 -3.32 -5.15
CA LYS A 835 31.02 -2.84 -5.98
C LYS A 835 31.84 -1.71 -5.37
N ASN A 836 31.27 -0.95 -4.43
CA ASN A 836 31.92 0.20 -3.78
C ASN A 836 32.33 -0.07 -2.32
N GLY A 837 32.22 -1.31 -1.83
CA GLY A 837 32.77 -1.73 -0.54
C GLY A 837 31.97 -1.29 0.69
N TYR A 838 30.67 -0.99 0.55
CA TYR A 838 29.75 -0.72 1.66
C TYR A 838 28.62 -1.77 1.76
N MET A 839 28.93 -3.01 1.39
CA MET A 839 28.13 -4.23 1.54
C MET A 839 29.12 -5.41 1.67
N PRO A 840 28.80 -6.53 2.34
CA PRO A 840 29.72 -7.65 2.49
C PRO A 840 30.20 -8.17 1.13
N LYS A 841 31.49 -8.52 1.01
CA LYS A 841 32.05 -9.09 -0.23
C LYS A 841 31.36 -10.38 -0.66
N LYS A 842 30.88 -11.15 0.32
CA LYS A 842 30.01 -12.32 0.17
C LYS A 842 28.88 -12.19 1.20
N ALA A 843 27.63 -12.32 0.78
CA ALA A 843 26.45 -12.22 1.65
C ALA A 843 26.51 -13.20 2.85
N TYR A 844 27.15 -14.35 2.69
CA TYR A 844 27.34 -15.36 3.74
C TYR A 844 28.54 -15.14 4.67
N SER A 845 29.29 -14.04 4.51
CA SER A 845 30.49 -13.74 5.29
C SER A 845 30.54 -12.27 5.73
N PRO A 846 29.56 -11.78 6.52
CA PRO A 846 29.60 -10.45 7.11
C PRO A 846 30.75 -10.30 8.12
N THR A 847 31.24 -9.08 8.29
CA THR A 847 32.32 -8.72 9.22
C THR A 847 31.84 -8.31 10.61
N PHE A 848 30.58 -7.89 10.74
CA PHE A 848 29.89 -7.54 11.96
C PHE A 848 28.65 -8.41 12.17
N LYS A 849 28.27 -8.61 13.43
CA LYS A 849 26.99 -9.21 13.84
C LYS A 849 26.49 -8.54 15.12
N CYS A 850 25.19 -8.65 15.38
CA CYS A 850 24.61 -8.14 16.61
C CYS A 850 25.19 -8.84 17.84
N GLY A 851 25.83 -8.06 18.71
CA GLY A 851 26.62 -8.51 19.86
C GLY A 851 28.10 -8.14 19.78
N ASP A 852 28.58 -7.68 18.63
CA ASP A 852 29.88 -7.02 18.49
C ASP A 852 29.78 -5.53 18.85
N ASP A 853 30.91 -4.87 19.16
CA ASP A 853 30.95 -3.45 19.53
C ASP A 853 30.59 -2.54 18.34
N VAL A 854 29.56 -1.69 18.50
CA VAL A 854 29.16 -0.70 17.48
C VAL A 854 30.18 0.45 17.44
N PRO A 855 30.70 0.84 16.26
CA PRO A 855 31.63 1.97 16.15
C PRO A 855 31.01 3.31 16.59
N ASP A 856 31.82 4.17 17.21
CA ASP A 856 31.48 5.59 17.39
C ASP A 856 31.67 6.34 16.06
N PHE A 857 30.59 6.42 15.27
CA PHE A 857 30.59 7.07 13.96
C PHE A 857 30.86 8.58 14.05
N ASN A 858 30.37 9.24 15.10
CA ASN A 858 30.63 10.65 15.37
C ASN A 858 32.11 10.88 15.74
N GLY A 859 32.70 9.99 16.53
CA GLY A 859 34.15 9.94 16.80
C GLY A 859 35.01 9.67 15.55
N MET A 860 34.44 9.01 14.53
CA MET A 860 35.03 8.88 13.20
C MET A 860 34.83 10.11 12.29
N GLY A 861 34.17 11.16 12.78
CA GLY A 861 33.91 12.39 12.04
C GLY A 861 32.73 12.32 11.06
N LEU A 862 31.86 11.30 11.17
CA LEU A 862 30.61 11.25 10.41
C LEU A 862 29.55 12.14 11.08
N PRO A 863 29.04 13.19 10.44
CA PRO A 863 27.99 14.01 11.03
C PRO A 863 26.63 13.30 11.04
N GLU A 864 25.83 13.57 12.05
CA GLU A 864 24.47 13.03 12.21
C GLU A 864 23.43 13.63 11.23
N TYR A 865 23.85 14.58 10.39
CA TYR A 865 23.03 15.21 9.34
C TYR A 865 23.42 14.78 7.91
N TYR A 866 24.30 13.78 7.78
CA TYR A 866 24.90 13.33 6.52
C TYR A 866 23.84 12.94 5.46
#